data_AF-A0A8H3V6F8-F1
#
_entry.id   AF-A0A8H3V6F8-F1
#
_cell.length_a   1.000
_cell.length_b   1.000
_cell.length_c   1.000
_cell.angle_alpha   90.00
_cell.angle_beta   90.00
_cell.angle_gamma   90.00
#
_symmetry.space_group_name_H-M   'P 1'
#
loop_
_entity.id
_entity.type
_entity.pdbx_description
1 polymer ?
#
loop_
_entity_poly.entity_id
_entity_poly.type
_entity_poly.pdbx_seq_one_letter_code
_entity_poly.pdbx_strand_id
1 'polypeptide(L)'
;MPAPESPVVSPAELIPNLNGVLLDLLKHPYPALPSPPDVPKRASVALIIRIQPNYTHWPPSRDHENGPNEQSQSMSVEDRINTFFKQVWVQNGDAEVLFIKRTARVGDKWTSHVAFPGGRRDPEDKDDLAAAVREAWEEVGIDLSEGNAIASGNLSQRIVTSAWGKQASASDVPSFGLMSPLINGRRLMTLCPYIFLVTSHEVPPLRLQPTEVASAHWVPIRALLSPAQRTYWFQDVTTRTSTTGFDLEKLFHRFALGKMMFAAIRLVPSESKYCSSIAEFMPDGPMRNEPRRSNITVPLYGASWHKPRSPVDSPLLLWGLTLGVMGDFLDMLPPHNALQIWTYPTFTQLDVRFILWAMSYRFRKRKQKELEEGVTAMPAVELGSDSVALRDDPDSKPGEGRMEGMGLGRYYGRLAQDQKGSRSSAVGVLLGGYYDMIHKAVLVRHSIERLNTKLVTGHKTMAKVFSYDQVSSHNSSQSCWVILYNKVYDVTSFLSEHPGGSKIILKLSGTDATEEYDPVHPAGTLEESLPASACLGTVDIATLPKKAEATATTSDEPLMDVQDCLNLDEIEALATKKISRKAWAYYYSAGDDLFSKHFNNSVYKSILLRPRVFVDCTKCDPSTTLLKSFTVDIPIFVSPAAMARLGHPDGEQGIAQACAKLGALQIISNNSSMTPEQVIAGAPADQHFGWQLYVQDERLKSEKMIERIHKLPNVKFICLTLDAPVPGKREHDEREAQNIGAKLPNPSALKKIENFSDAEGIGGSGAVGKALFAGTAPDLTWKTTLPWLAKHTKLPIVLKGIQTHEDAYLASLYAPQIQGIILSNHGGRALDTAPPSIHTLLEIRKYVPEVFDRIDVWIDGGIKRGTDVVKALALGAKAVGLGRAALFGLGAGGKEGVVRTLDILKAEAETCMRLLGVEKVEELGLRHVNTRAIERDIFDGEAGVERSLLEKLKAKL
;
A
#
# COMPACT_ATOMS: atom_id res chain seq x y z
N MET A 1 20.42 3.85 -22.08
CA MET A 1 21.55 4.70 -21.65
C MET A 1 21.32 5.05 -20.18
N PRO A 2 22.31 4.89 -19.29
CA PRO A 2 22.20 5.38 -17.92
C PRO A 2 22.04 6.91 -17.94
N ALA A 3 21.15 7.43 -17.08
CA ALA A 3 20.95 8.87 -16.93
C ALA A 3 22.19 9.49 -16.25
N PRO A 4 22.65 10.69 -16.67
CA PRO A 4 23.80 11.34 -16.07
C PRO A 4 23.50 11.71 -14.60
N GLU A 5 24.48 11.51 -13.72
CA GLU A 5 24.42 11.93 -12.31
C GLU A 5 24.12 13.43 -12.23
N SER A 6 23.01 13.78 -11.57
CA SER A 6 22.62 15.18 -11.35
C SER A 6 23.38 15.73 -10.14
N PRO A 7 24.05 16.89 -10.24
CA PRO A 7 24.84 17.41 -9.12
C PRO A 7 23.91 17.87 -8.00
N VAL A 8 24.05 17.26 -6.81
CA VAL A 8 23.42 17.75 -5.59
C VAL A 8 24.16 19.00 -5.16
N VAL A 9 23.49 20.15 -5.13
CA VAL A 9 24.07 21.42 -4.68
C VAL A 9 24.55 21.29 -3.24
N SER A 10 25.82 21.67 -3.00
CA SER A 10 26.32 21.76 -1.64
C SER A 10 25.60 22.90 -0.92
N PRO A 11 25.22 22.74 0.37
CA PRO A 11 24.60 23.81 1.15
C PRO A 11 25.38 25.15 1.11
N ALA A 12 26.70 25.10 0.88
CA ALA A 12 27.59 26.25 0.79
C ALA A 12 27.33 27.17 -0.43
N GLU A 13 26.70 26.67 -1.51
CA GLU A 13 26.47 27.46 -2.74
C GLU A 13 25.06 28.08 -2.81
N LEU A 14 24.11 27.62 -1.98
CA LEU A 14 22.70 28.02 -2.08
C LEU A 14 22.45 29.46 -1.60
N ILE A 15 23.08 29.85 -0.48
CA ILE A 15 22.90 31.18 0.12
C ILE A 15 23.43 32.32 -0.79
N PRO A 16 24.65 32.22 -1.37
CA PRO A 16 25.13 33.22 -2.33
C PRO A 16 24.24 33.34 -3.58
N ASN A 17 23.76 32.21 -4.10
CA ASN A 17 22.87 32.18 -5.26
C ASN A 17 21.52 32.84 -4.95
N LEU A 18 20.96 32.57 -3.77
CA LEU A 18 19.71 33.18 -3.31
C LEU A 18 19.85 34.71 -3.19
N ASN A 19 20.95 35.21 -2.62
CA ASN A 19 21.22 36.65 -2.57
C ASN A 19 21.19 37.28 -3.98
N GLY A 20 21.89 36.68 -4.94
CA GLY A 20 21.94 37.16 -6.32
C GLY A 20 20.56 37.22 -6.98
N VAL A 21 19.72 36.20 -6.79
CA VAL A 21 18.35 36.15 -7.33
C VAL A 21 17.46 37.24 -6.74
N LEU A 22 17.51 37.46 -5.42
CA LEU A 22 16.67 38.47 -4.77
C LEU A 22 17.06 39.89 -5.19
N LEU A 23 18.36 40.16 -5.36
CA LEU A 23 18.84 41.44 -5.89
C LEU A 23 18.43 41.67 -7.35
N ASP A 24 18.46 40.62 -8.18
CA ASP A 24 18.02 40.71 -9.58
C ASP A 24 16.52 41.02 -9.70
N LEU A 25 15.69 40.34 -8.89
CA LEU A 25 14.24 40.58 -8.87
C LEU A 25 13.90 42.00 -8.39
N LEU A 26 14.69 42.55 -7.47
CA LEU A 26 14.53 43.92 -7.01
C LEU A 26 14.88 44.94 -8.11
N LYS A 27 15.99 44.73 -8.84
CA LYS A 27 16.42 45.61 -9.93
C LYS A 27 15.54 45.51 -11.17
N HIS A 28 14.94 44.35 -11.38
CA HIS A 28 14.21 44.02 -12.60
C HIS A 28 12.88 43.32 -12.28
N PRO A 29 11.87 44.02 -11.74
CA PRO A 29 10.58 43.41 -11.44
C PRO A 29 9.86 42.93 -12.71
N TYR A 30 9.01 41.91 -12.58
CA TYR A 30 8.16 41.46 -13.68
C TYR A 30 7.04 42.48 -13.95
N PRO A 31 6.66 42.73 -15.22
CA PRO A 31 5.62 43.69 -15.55
C PRO A 31 4.26 43.28 -14.95
N ALA A 32 3.47 44.26 -14.53
CA ALA A 32 2.12 44.05 -14.04
C ALA A 32 1.18 43.74 -15.20
N LEU A 33 0.30 42.74 -15.04
CA LEU A 33 -0.61 42.28 -16.07
C LEU A 33 -2.00 42.90 -15.82
N PRO A 34 -2.56 43.69 -16.74
CA PRO A 34 -3.87 44.32 -16.57
C PRO A 34 -4.99 43.27 -16.54
N SER A 35 -5.97 43.45 -15.66
CA SER A 35 -7.12 42.54 -15.62
C SER A 35 -8.00 42.73 -16.87
N PRO A 36 -8.25 41.69 -17.68
CA PRO A 36 -9.17 41.81 -18.80
C PRO A 36 -10.60 42.11 -18.32
N PRO A 37 -11.44 42.84 -19.08
CA PRO A 37 -12.77 43.31 -18.65
C PRO A 37 -13.77 42.19 -18.33
N ASP A 38 -13.49 40.96 -18.75
CA ASP A 38 -14.25 39.73 -18.51
C ASP A 38 -13.76 38.90 -17.30
N VAL A 39 -12.75 39.37 -16.55
CA VAL A 39 -12.16 38.68 -15.38
C VAL A 39 -12.57 39.36 -14.07
N PRO A 40 -13.39 38.71 -13.22
CA PRO A 40 -13.98 39.41 -12.06
C PRO A 40 -13.06 39.52 -10.81
N LYS A 41 -11.86 38.89 -10.76
CA LYS A 41 -11.09 38.74 -9.49
C LYS A 41 -9.55 38.70 -9.69
N ARG A 42 -8.80 39.48 -8.88
CA ARG A 42 -7.32 39.38 -8.70
C ARG A 42 -7.02 38.74 -7.33
N ALA A 43 -5.98 37.91 -7.26
CA ALA A 43 -5.53 37.27 -6.04
C ALA A 43 -4.02 37.37 -5.90
N SER A 44 -3.53 37.69 -4.71
CA SER A 44 -2.11 37.89 -4.42
C SER A 44 -1.61 36.83 -3.46
N VAL A 45 -0.37 36.37 -3.66
CA VAL A 45 0.26 35.35 -2.81
C VAL A 45 1.66 35.76 -2.39
N ALA A 46 2.03 35.44 -1.15
CA ALA A 46 3.31 35.77 -0.54
C ALA A 46 4.24 34.53 -0.49
N LEU A 47 5.30 34.53 -1.29
CA LEU A 47 6.41 33.58 -1.16
C LEU A 47 7.36 34.12 -0.09
N ILE A 48 7.23 33.59 1.13
CA ILE A 48 7.97 34.04 2.31
C ILE A 48 9.19 33.14 2.52
N ILE A 49 10.37 33.74 2.55
CA ILE A 49 11.67 33.08 2.72
C ILE A 49 12.24 33.46 4.09
N ARG A 50 12.74 32.48 4.85
CA ARG A 50 13.57 32.69 6.04
C ARG A 50 14.89 31.93 5.91
N ILE A 51 15.88 32.35 6.68
CA ILE A 51 17.11 31.59 6.88
C ILE A 51 17.10 31.02 8.29
N GLN A 52 17.13 29.69 8.41
CA GLN A 52 17.19 28.99 9.69
C GLN A 52 18.66 28.90 10.13
N PRO A 53 19.05 29.44 11.30
CA PRO A 53 20.43 29.36 11.77
C PRO A 53 20.87 27.91 12.01
N ASN A 54 22.13 27.62 11.70
CA ASN A 54 22.77 26.36 12.08
C ASN A 54 23.16 26.39 13.56
N TYR A 55 23.06 25.24 14.25
CA TYR A 55 23.44 25.11 15.66
C TYR A 55 24.85 25.64 15.97
N THR A 56 25.80 25.43 15.06
CA THR A 56 27.21 25.85 15.23
C THR A 56 27.43 27.36 15.05
N HIS A 57 26.50 28.04 14.39
CA HIS A 57 26.59 29.45 14.02
C HIS A 57 25.30 30.17 14.43
N TRP A 58 24.83 29.93 15.65
CA TRP A 58 23.63 30.57 16.17
C TRP A 58 23.91 32.07 16.45
N PRO A 59 23.04 33.00 16.01
CA PRO A 59 23.20 34.41 16.34
C PRO A 59 23.07 34.62 17.85
N PRO A 60 23.87 35.51 18.47
CA PRO A 60 23.69 35.84 19.88
C PRO A 60 22.29 36.37 20.12
N SER A 61 21.66 35.92 21.22
CA SER A 61 20.35 36.43 21.66
C SER A 61 20.43 37.95 21.72
N ARG A 62 19.45 38.63 21.12
CA ARG A 62 19.38 40.09 21.25
C ARG A 62 19.22 40.42 22.73
N ASP A 63 20.22 41.05 23.33
CA ASP A 63 19.99 41.81 24.55
C ASP A 63 18.82 42.77 24.27
N HIS A 64 17.86 42.85 25.18
CA HIS A 64 16.63 43.64 25.08
C HIS A 64 16.87 45.16 24.96
N GLU A 65 18.08 45.60 24.67
CA GLU A 65 18.49 46.99 24.49
C GLU A 65 18.93 47.23 23.05
N ASN A 66 17.93 47.40 22.18
CA ASN A 66 17.86 48.36 21.07
C ASN A 66 16.81 47.86 20.08
N GLY A 67 15.72 48.64 19.92
CA GLY A 67 14.78 48.48 18.82
C GLY A 67 15.50 48.60 17.46
N PRO A 68 14.78 48.42 16.33
CA PRO A 68 15.40 48.49 15.01
C PRO A 68 16.22 49.78 14.92
N ASN A 69 17.54 49.65 14.73
CA ASN A 69 18.47 50.76 14.59
C ASN A 69 17.83 51.77 13.63
N GLU A 70 17.61 53.02 14.04
CA GLU A 70 17.10 54.09 13.17
C GLU A 70 17.97 54.26 11.90
N GLN A 71 19.23 53.78 11.95
CA GLN A 71 20.14 53.66 10.80
C GLN A 71 19.69 52.67 9.71
N SER A 72 18.82 51.70 10.01
CA SER A 72 18.38 50.65 9.08
C SER A 72 17.30 51.14 8.10
N GLN A 73 16.57 52.21 8.46
CA GLN A 73 15.50 52.79 7.64
C GLN A 73 16.02 53.78 6.59
N SER A 74 17.26 54.26 6.71
CA SER A 74 17.90 55.15 5.73
C SER A 74 18.68 54.41 4.63
N MET A 75 18.85 53.08 4.76
CA MET A 75 19.57 52.24 3.79
C MET A 75 18.66 51.87 2.62
N SER A 76 19.23 51.79 1.40
CA SER A 76 18.51 51.28 0.23
C SER A 76 18.10 49.82 0.44
N VAL A 77 17.03 49.36 -0.22
CA VAL A 77 16.56 47.97 -0.12
C VAL A 77 17.67 46.99 -0.57
N GLU A 78 18.47 47.35 -1.57
CA GLU A 78 19.62 46.58 -2.03
C GLU A 78 20.70 46.44 -0.93
N ASP A 79 21.02 47.53 -0.24
CA ASP A 79 22.00 47.51 0.86
C ASP A 79 21.52 46.68 2.04
N ARG A 80 20.21 46.71 2.33
CA ARG A 80 19.59 45.90 3.39
C ARG A 80 19.70 44.40 3.09
N ILE A 81 19.41 43.98 1.86
CA ILE A 81 19.56 42.57 1.42
C ILE A 81 21.02 42.14 1.55
N ASN A 82 21.95 42.93 1.00
CA ASN A 82 23.38 42.62 1.08
C ASN A 82 23.90 42.54 2.53
N THR A 83 23.44 43.45 3.39
CA THR A 83 23.83 43.48 4.81
C THR A 83 23.29 42.26 5.56
N PHE A 84 22.07 41.83 5.26
CA PHE A 84 21.49 40.60 5.81
C PHE A 84 22.30 39.37 5.40
N PHE A 85 22.57 39.18 4.10
CA PHE A 85 23.32 38.02 3.62
C PHE A 85 24.78 38.01 4.08
N LYS A 86 25.39 39.14 4.45
CA LYS A 86 26.76 39.18 5.01
C LYS A 86 26.88 38.61 6.43
N GLN A 87 25.77 38.40 7.14
CA GLN A 87 25.80 37.90 8.52
C GLN A 87 26.30 36.44 8.56
N VAL A 88 27.17 36.12 9.53
CA VAL A 88 27.83 34.81 9.63
C VAL A 88 26.81 33.67 9.78
N TRP A 89 25.77 33.87 10.58
CA TRP A 89 24.72 32.86 10.78
C TRP A 89 23.85 32.67 9.54
N VAL A 90 23.70 33.69 8.69
CA VAL A 90 22.96 33.61 7.42
C VAL A 90 23.76 32.80 6.39
N GLN A 91 25.06 33.07 6.28
CA GLN A 91 25.97 32.34 5.37
C GLN A 91 26.03 30.84 5.66
N ASN A 92 25.86 30.44 6.92
CA ASN A 92 25.89 29.04 7.34
C ASN A 92 24.49 28.45 7.61
N GLY A 93 23.44 29.20 7.35
CA GLY A 93 22.05 28.81 7.63
C GLY A 93 21.40 28.05 6.48
N ASP A 94 20.23 27.46 6.76
CA ASP A 94 19.39 26.77 5.77
C ASP A 94 18.28 27.71 5.28
N ALA A 95 18.18 27.95 3.97
CA ALA A 95 17.09 28.74 3.39
C ALA A 95 15.80 27.93 3.29
N GLU A 96 14.70 28.48 3.81
CA GLU A 96 13.40 27.81 3.90
C GLU A 96 12.26 28.69 3.38
N VAL A 97 11.23 28.06 2.83
CA VAL A 97 10.01 28.72 2.31
C VAL A 97 8.80 28.29 3.12
N LEU A 98 7.92 29.25 3.44
CA LEU A 98 6.66 28.96 4.13
C LEU A 98 5.59 28.47 3.16
N PHE A 99 4.99 27.33 3.46
CA PHE A 99 3.79 26.81 2.82
C PHE A 99 2.65 26.68 3.82
N ILE A 100 1.42 26.90 3.37
CA ILE A 100 0.20 26.63 4.13
C ILE A 100 -0.57 25.48 3.50
N LYS A 101 -1.29 24.73 4.32
CA LYS A 101 -2.35 23.81 3.89
C LYS A 101 -3.68 24.46 4.23
N ARG A 102 -4.49 24.72 3.20
CA ARG A 102 -5.80 25.37 3.36
C ARG A 102 -6.77 24.48 4.13
N THR A 103 -7.60 25.06 4.99
CA THR A 103 -8.68 24.34 5.70
C THR A 103 -9.70 23.77 4.71
N ALA A 104 -10.26 22.59 5.01
CA ALA A 104 -11.27 22.02 4.13
C ALA A 104 -12.61 22.78 4.26
N ARG A 105 -13.16 23.25 3.14
CA ARG A 105 -14.45 23.95 3.09
C ARG A 105 -15.38 23.27 2.08
N VAL A 106 -16.64 23.06 2.49
CA VAL A 106 -17.68 22.51 1.61
C VAL A 106 -17.95 23.52 0.48
N GLY A 107 -17.69 23.13 -0.77
CA GLY A 107 -17.89 23.98 -1.95
C GLY A 107 -16.66 24.78 -2.41
N ASP A 108 -15.53 24.75 -1.69
CA ASP A 108 -14.27 25.34 -2.16
C ASP A 108 -13.56 24.41 -3.16
N LYS A 109 -13.19 24.96 -4.32
CA LYS A 109 -12.48 24.24 -5.40
C LYS A 109 -11.01 23.96 -5.06
N TRP A 110 -10.47 24.62 -4.03
CA TRP A 110 -9.07 24.54 -3.60
C TRP A 110 -8.92 23.96 -2.19
N THR A 111 -9.92 23.20 -1.74
CA THR A 111 -9.95 22.57 -0.41
C THR A 111 -8.72 21.70 -0.15
N SER A 112 -8.11 21.84 1.04
CA SER A 112 -6.93 21.06 1.48
C SER A 112 -5.67 21.15 0.60
N HIS A 113 -5.57 22.15 -0.29
CA HIS A 113 -4.41 22.33 -1.17
C HIS A 113 -3.26 23.03 -0.44
N VAL A 114 -2.03 22.64 -0.76
CA VAL A 114 -0.80 23.34 -0.36
C VAL A 114 -0.62 24.60 -1.21
N ALA A 115 -0.53 25.75 -0.55
CA ALA A 115 -0.43 27.06 -1.16
C ALA A 115 0.60 27.95 -0.42
N PHE A 116 0.89 29.09 -1.00
CA PHE A 116 1.47 30.23 -0.28
C PHE A 116 0.37 30.98 0.47
N PRO A 117 0.66 31.65 1.59
CA PRO A 117 -0.27 32.59 2.19
C PRO A 117 -0.75 33.61 1.16
N GLY A 118 -2.05 33.88 1.10
CA GLY A 118 -2.61 34.77 0.10
C GLY A 118 -4.07 34.55 -0.25
N GLY A 119 -4.69 35.63 -0.70
CA GLY A 119 -6.11 35.66 -0.99
C GLY A 119 -6.50 36.70 -2.02
N ARG A 120 -7.80 37.04 -2.03
CA ARG A 120 -8.36 37.96 -3.01
C ARG A 120 -7.96 39.38 -2.61
N ARG A 121 -7.65 40.19 -3.62
CA ARG A 121 -7.50 41.62 -3.39
C ARG A 121 -8.84 42.25 -2.98
N ASP A 122 -8.84 42.95 -1.87
CA ASP A 122 -9.97 43.72 -1.37
C ASP A 122 -9.96 45.15 -1.92
N PRO A 123 -11.13 45.81 -2.00
CA PRO A 123 -11.22 47.18 -2.49
C PRO A 123 -10.41 48.18 -1.65
N GLU A 124 -10.15 47.86 -0.39
CA GLU A 124 -9.39 48.69 0.56
C GLU A 124 -7.86 48.51 0.40
N ASP A 125 -7.42 47.46 -0.31
CA ASP A 125 -6.00 47.22 -0.58
C ASP A 125 -5.47 48.22 -1.62
N LYS A 126 -4.45 49.00 -1.23
CA LYS A 126 -3.76 49.97 -2.09
C LYS A 126 -3.32 49.36 -3.42
N ASP A 127 -2.69 48.19 -3.38
CA ASP A 127 -2.21 47.45 -4.54
C ASP A 127 -2.17 45.93 -4.28
N ASP A 128 -1.73 45.17 -5.27
CA ASP A 128 -1.63 43.71 -5.17
C ASP A 128 -0.55 43.27 -4.16
N LEU A 129 0.45 44.11 -3.87
CA LEU A 129 1.48 43.82 -2.86
C LEU A 129 0.90 43.96 -1.44
N ALA A 130 0.14 45.03 -1.19
CA ALA A 130 -0.56 45.25 0.07
C ALA A 130 -1.52 44.09 0.39
N ALA A 131 -2.22 43.57 -0.62
CA ALA A 131 -3.04 42.37 -0.47
C ALA A 131 -2.22 41.16 -0.02
N ALA A 132 -1.02 40.92 -0.58
CA ALA A 132 -0.16 39.81 -0.16
C ALA A 132 0.31 39.96 1.30
N VAL A 133 0.61 41.19 1.74
CA VAL A 133 1.03 41.50 3.12
C VAL A 133 -0.12 41.30 4.11
N ARG A 134 -1.30 41.83 3.80
CA ARG A 134 -2.51 41.68 4.64
C ARG A 134 -2.86 40.20 4.82
N GLU A 135 -2.94 39.46 3.73
CA GLU A 135 -3.31 38.04 3.75
C GLU A 135 -2.27 37.20 4.50
N ALA A 136 -0.98 37.48 4.38
CA ALA A 136 0.04 36.78 5.17
C ALA A 136 -0.09 37.05 6.68
N TRP A 137 -0.44 38.28 7.07
CA TRP A 137 -0.70 38.62 8.47
C TRP A 137 -1.99 37.95 8.98
N GLU A 138 -3.07 37.98 8.20
CA GLU A 138 -4.36 37.40 8.57
C GLU A 138 -4.29 35.87 8.67
N GLU A 139 -3.72 35.19 7.66
CA GLU A 139 -3.72 33.74 7.56
C GLU A 139 -2.69 33.06 8.50
N VAL A 140 -1.48 33.63 8.64
CA VAL A 140 -0.36 32.99 9.39
C VAL A 140 0.27 33.87 10.46
N GLY A 141 -0.13 35.13 10.59
CA GLY A 141 0.34 36.02 11.65
C GLY A 141 1.79 36.51 11.51
N ILE A 142 2.40 36.34 10.32
CA ILE A 142 3.74 36.87 10.02
C ILE A 142 3.59 38.32 9.58
N ASP A 143 4.32 39.21 10.25
CA ASP A 143 4.41 40.60 9.84
C ASP A 143 5.40 40.74 8.68
N LEU A 144 4.87 41.04 7.49
CA LEU A 144 5.66 41.35 6.30
C LEU A 144 5.82 42.85 6.06
N SER A 145 5.51 43.69 7.05
CA SER A 145 5.79 45.12 6.98
C SER A 145 7.29 45.40 6.90
N GLU A 146 7.65 46.59 6.41
CA GLU A 146 9.03 46.96 6.07
C GLU A 146 10.04 46.86 7.22
N GLY A 147 9.59 46.79 8.48
CA GLY A 147 10.44 46.63 9.66
C GLY A 147 10.87 45.19 9.94
N ASN A 148 10.12 44.19 9.48
CA ASN A 148 10.31 42.77 9.82
C ASN A 148 10.67 41.89 8.61
N ALA A 149 10.33 42.33 7.40
CA ALA A 149 10.66 41.66 6.16
C ALA A 149 11.09 42.65 5.06
N ILE A 150 11.79 42.13 4.05
CA ILE A 150 12.16 42.85 2.83
C ILE A 150 11.37 42.29 1.65
N ALA A 151 10.53 43.11 1.02
CA ALA A 151 9.90 42.78 -0.26
C ALA A 151 10.95 42.80 -1.38
N SER A 152 11.31 41.62 -1.89
CA SER A 152 12.41 41.44 -2.85
C SER A 152 11.96 41.48 -4.32
N GLY A 153 10.68 41.71 -4.58
CA GLY A 153 10.10 41.83 -5.93
C GLY A 153 8.92 40.88 -6.15
N ASN A 154 8.60 40.62 -7.43
CA ASN A 154 7.50 39.78 -7.87
C ASN A 154 7.95 38.74 -8.91
N LEU A 155 7.18 37.66 -9.04
CA LEU A 155 7.32 36.71 -10.16
C LEU A 155 6.27 37.02 -11.24
N SER A 156 6.33 36.33 -12.38
CA SER A 156 5.39 36.54 -13.49
C SER A 156 3.93 36.38 -13.05
N GLN A 157 3.12 37.41 -13.29
CA GLN A 157 1.68 37.35 -13.08
C GLN A 157 1.03 36.44 -14.13
N ARG A 158 -0.02 35.71 -13.75
CA ARG A 158 -0.62 34.69 -14.62
C ARG A 158 -2.15 34.70 -14.59
N ILE A 159 -2.78 34.63 -15.77
CA ILE A 159 -4.24 34.46 -15.92
C ILE A 159 -4.57 32.98 -15.79
N VAL A 160 -5.45 32.65 -14.85
CA VAL A 160 -5.93 31.29 -14.62
C VAL A 160 -7.24 31.08 -15.37
N THR A 161 -7.33 30.04 -16.20
CA THR A 161 -8.53 29.70 -16.99
C THR A 161 -9.11 28.33 -16.59
N SER A 162 -10.38 28.07 -16.99
CA SER A 162 -11.08 26.83 -16.68
C SER A 162 -10.87 25.69 -17.69
N ALA A 163 -10.22 25.92 -18.83
CA ALA A 163 -10.00 24.94 -19.91
C ALA A 163 -8.57 24.97 -20.50
N TRP A 164 -8.21 23.90 -21.22
CA TRP A 164 -6.85 23.51 -21.62
C TRP A 164 -6.43 24.04 -23.01
N GLY A 165 -6.34 25.36 -23.16
CA GLY A 165 -5.78 25.97 -24.38
C GLY A 165 -6.74 26.09 -25.57
N LYS A 166 -6.48 27.16 -26.35
CA LYS A 166 -7.23 27.79 -27.45
C LYS A 166 -8.53 28.54 -27.11
N GLN A 167 -8.52 29.83 -27.44
CA GLN A 167 -9.68 30.66 -27.74
C GLN A 167 -10.01 30.44 -29.23
N ALA A 168 -11.25 30.10 -29.56
CA ALA A 168 -11.76 30.35 -30.91
C ALA A 168 -12.23 31.82 -30.95
N SER A 169 -11.75 32.62 -31.90
CA SER A 169 -12.50 33.83 -32.28
C SER A 169 -13.81 33.37 -32.93
N ALA A 170 -14.87 34.15 -32.75
CA ALA A 170 -16.20 33.82 -33.26
C ALA A 170 -16.28 33.69 -34.80
N SER A 171 -15.17 33.91 -35.53
CA SER A 171 -15.06 33.87 -36.99
C SER A 171 -14.64 32.52 -37.58
N ASP A 172 -14.08 31.60 -36.78
CA ASP A 172 -13.31 30.45 -37.32
C ASP A 172 -14.05 29.09 -37.25
N VAL A 173 -15.39 29.08 -37.32
CA VAL A 173 -16.19 27.83 -37.28
C VAL A 173 -16.53 27.35 -38.69
N PRO A 174 -16.02 26.19 -39.18
CA PRO A 174 -16.48 25.60 -40.43
C PRO A 174 -17.83 24.91 -40.24
N SER A 175 -18.73 25.09 -41.20
CA SER A 175 -20.12 24.62 -41.18
C SER A 175 -20.28 23.12 -41.48
N PHE A 176 -19.53 22.23 -40.83
CA PHE A 176 -19.72 20.78 -40.96
C PHE A 176 -19.42 20.04 -39.64
N GLY A 177 -20.44 19.42 -39.05
CA GLY A 177 -20.28 18.30 -38.11
C GLY A 177 -20.66 18.56 -36.65
N LEU A 178 -21.32 17.56 -36.07
CA LEU A 178 -22.04 17.50 -34.79
C LEU A 178 -21.16 17.61 -33.51
N MET A 179 -20.16 18.50 -33.44
CA MET A 179 -19.23 18.63 -32.29
C MET A 179 -18.80 20.08 -31.96
N SER A 180 -19.68 21.07 -32.13
CA SER A 180 -19.29 22.50 -32.04
C SER A 180 -19.36 23.22 -30.66
N PRO A 181 -19.86 22.69 -29.51
CA PRO A 181 -19.87 23.47 -28.25
C PRO A 181 -18.76 23.16 -27.22
N LEU A 182 -17.78 22.30 -27.51
CA LEU A 182 -16.82 21.77 -26.52
C LEU A 182 -15.62 22.69 -26.16
N ILE A 183 -15.55 23.96 -26.61
CA ILE A 183 -14.25 24.68 -26.71
C ILE A 183 -14.13 26.02 -25.92
N ASN A 184 -15.17 26.56 -25.27
CA ASN A 184 -15.03 27.86 -24.56
C ASN A 184 -14.62 27.74 -23.08
N GLY A 185 -13.34 27.99 -22.78
CA GLY A 185 -12.82 28.14 -21.41
C GLY A 185 -13.10 29.51 -20.79
N ARG A 186 -13.55 29.56 -19.52
CA ARG A 186 -13.81 30.80 -18.77
C ARG A 186 -12.58 31.22 -17.96
N ARG A 187 -12.23 32.51 -17.98
CA ARG A 187 -11.17 33.09 -17.13
C ARG A 187 -11.63 33.13 -15.66
N LEU A 188 -10.77 32.70 -14.75
CA LEU A 188 -11.09 32.53 -13.32
C LEU A 188 -10.54 33.66 -12.46
N MET A 189 -9.24 33.95 -12.57
CA MET A 189 -8.57 35.00 -11.80
C MET A 189 -7.21 35.38 -12.42
N THR A 190 -6.67 36.54 -12.02
CA THR A 190 -5.25 36.88 -12.21
C THR A 190 -4.50 36.62 -10.89
N LEU A 191 -3.45 35.80 -10.94
CA LEU A 191 -2.62 35.45 -9.79
C LEU A 191 -1.33 36.29 -9.77
N CYS A 192 -1.08 36.96 -8.65
CA CYS A 192 0.03 37.91 -8.44
C CYS A 192 0.99 37.43 -7.33
N PRO A 193 2.09 36.75 -7.68
CA PRO A 193 3.07 36.27 -6.70
C PRO A 193 4.14 37.32 -6.33
N TYR A 194 4.34 37.54 -5.03
CA TYR A 194 5.35 38.44 -4.46
C TYR A 194 6.33 37.69 -3.54
N ILE A 195 7.58 38.14 -3.47
CA ILE A 195 8.64 37.49 -2.67
C ILE A 195 9.03 38.37 -1.48
N PHE A 196 9.08 37.75 -0.31
CA PHE A 196 9.46 38.41 0.95
C PHE A 196 10.58 37.65 1.64
N LEU A 197 11.57 38.39 2.15
CA LEU A 197 12.68 37.87 2.95
C LEU A 197 12.52 38.32 4.40
N VAL A 198 12.32 37.37 5.32
CA VAL A 198 12.26 37.66 6.76
C VAL A 198 13.68 37.84 7.29
N THR A 199 13.95 38.98 7.93
CA THR A 199 15.32 39.36 8.32
C THR A 199 15.65 39.04 9.78
N SER A 200 14.69 38.57 10.57
CA SER A 200 14.89 38.13 11.96
C SER A 200 15.10 36.62 12.03
N HIS A 201 16.01 36.17 12.89
CA HIS A 201 16.17 34.76 13.24
C HIS A 201 15.13 34.30 14.29
N GLU A 202 14.64 35.23 15.11
CA GLU A 202 13.53 35.03 16.04
C GLU A 202 12.22 35.38 15.31
N VAL A 203 11.68 34.41 14.57
CA VAL A 203 10.35 34.55 13.97
C VAL A 203 9.31 34.29 15.07
N PRO A 204 8.36 35.21 15.32
CA PRO A 204 7.28 34.97 16.29
C PRO A 204 6.53 33.67 15.97
N PRO A 205 6.00 32.95 16.97
CA PRO A 205 5.21 31.75 16.72
C PRO A 205 4.04 32.04 15.76
N LEU A 206 3.93 31.28 14.66
CA LEU A 206 2.90 31.49 13.62
C LEU A 206 1.49 31.53 14.23
N ARG A 207 0.65 32.50 13.88
CA ARG A 207 -0.74 32.58 14.37
C ARG A 207 -1.68 32.21 13.23
N LEU A 208 -2.09 30.95 13.21
CA LEU A 208 -2.88 30.39 12.10
C LEU A 208 -4.35 30.76 12.25
N GLN A 209 -4.95 31.33 11.19
CA GLN A 209 -6.39 31.59 11.15
C GLN A 209 -7.15 30.28 10.90
N PRO A 210 -7.94 29.77 11.87
CA PRO A 210 -8.50 28.41 11.80
C PRO A 210 -9.45 28.19 10.61
N THR A 211 -10.15 29.23 10.19
CA THR A 211 -11.10 29.15 9.06
C THR A 211 -10.39 28.97 7.73
N GLU A 212 -9.13 29.35 7.60
CA GLU A 212 -8.40 29.47 6.32
C GLU A 212 -7.20 28.54 6.23
N VAL A 213 -6.46 28.42 7.32
CA VAL A 213 -5.22 27.65 7.39
C VAL A 213 -5.34 26.51 8.40
N ALA A 214 -5.24 25.27 7.91
CA ALA A 214 -5.22 24.08 8.75
C ALA A 214 -3.83 23.84 9.36
N SER A 215 -2.78 24.14 8.61
CA SER A 215 -1.39 23.98 9.05
C SER A 215 -0.44 24.82 8.20
N ALA A 216 0.70 25.21 8.78
CA ALA A 216 1.78 25.93 8.12
C ALA A 216 3.12 25.21 8.31
N HIS A 217 3.98 25.27 7.29
CA HIS A 217 5.14 24.40 7.15
C HIS A 217 6.33 25.17 6.56
N TRP A 218 7.44 25.24 7.29
CA TRP A 218 8.71 25.75 6.76
C TRP A 218 9.46 24.62 6.07
N VAL A 219 9.78 24.80 4.79
CA VAL A 219 10.39 23.76 3.95
C VAL A 219 11.72 24.24 3.39
N PRO A 220 12.83 23.53 3.64
CA PRO A 220 14.14 23.88 3.08
C PRO A 220 14.13 23.88 1.54
N ILE A 221 14.70 24.92 0.93
CA ILE A 221 14.83 25.03 -0.54
C ILE A 221 15.62 23.84 -1.09
N ARG A 222 16.63 23.35 -0.37
CA ARG A 222 17.37 22.12 -0.73
C ARG A 222 16.49 20.88 -0.84
N ALA A 223 15.43 20.77 -0.02
CA ALA A 223 14.47 19.69 -0.12
C ALA A 223 13.60 19.83 -1.38
N LEU A 224 13.23 21.07 -1.75
CA LEU A 224 12.51 21.37 -2.98
C LEU A 224 13.34 21.09 -4.23
N LEU A 225 14.66 21.27 -4.15
CA LEU A 225 15.60 20.99 -5.26
C LEU A 225 15.93 19.49 -5.41
N SER A 226 15.70 18.68 -4.39
CA SER A 226 16.04 17.24 -4.40
C SER A 226 15.18 16.43 -5.39
N PRO A 227 15.78 15.64 -6.30
CA PRO A 227 15.06 14.70 -7.16
C PRO A 227 14.28 13.62 -6.39
N ALA A 228 14.74 13.25 -5.19
CA ALA A 228 14.09 12.23 -4.36
C ALA A 228 12.69 12.65 -3.87
N GLN A 229 12.38 13.95 -3.89
CA GLN A 229 11.08 14.48 -3.49
C GLN A 229 10.09 14.61 -4.67
N ARG A 230 10.52 14.28 -5.90
CA ARG A 230 9.66 14.35 -7.09
C ARG A 230 8.63 13.22 -7.06
N THR A 231 7.38 13.57 -7.33
CA THR A 231 6.25 12.63 -7.35
C THR A 231 5.16 13.13 -8.30
N TYR A 232 3.99 12.49 -8.27
CA TYR A 232 2.87 12.83 -9.14
C TYR A 232 1.58 13.03 -8.34
N TRP A 233 0.76 13.97 -8.80
CA TRP A 233 -0.61 14.15 -8.35
C TRP A 233 -1.59 13.69 -9.43
N PHE A 234 -2.59 12.90 -9.05
CA PHE A 234 -3.58 12.35 -9.96
C PHE A 234 -4.89 13.12 -9.80
N GLN A 235 -5.19 13.99 -10.76
CA GLN A 235 -6.41 14.79 -10.75
C GLN A 235 -7.39 14.28 -11.82
N ASP A 236 -8.65 14.16 -11.42
CA ASP A 236 -9.73 13.96 -12.39
C ASP A 236 -10.06 15.31 -13.05
N VAL A 237 -9.89 15.36 -14.37
CA VAL A 237 -10.02 16.56 -15.19
C VAL A 237 -11.27 16.54 -16.08
N THR A 238 -12.02 15.43 -16.06
CA THR A 238 -13.22 15.23 -16.88
C THR A 238 -14.39 16.17 -16.55
N THR A 239 -14.40 16.68 -15.32
CA THR A 239 -15.32 17.72 -14.84
C THR A 239 -15.05 19.09 -15.47
N ARG A 240 -13.87 19.31 -16.07
CA ARG A 240 -13.47 20.56 -16.73
C ARG A 240 -13.63 20.54 -18.26
N THR A 241 -13.84 19.37 -18.86
CA THR A 241 -13.87 19.17 -20.32
C THR A 241 -15.28 18.97 -20.90
N SER A 242 -16.32 18.86 -20.07
CA SER A 242 -17.70 18.59 -20.51
C SER A 242 -18.68 19.63 -19.94
N THR A 243 -18.99 20.66 -20.74
CA THR A 243 -19.89 21.75 -20.34
C THR A 243 -21.36 21.50 -20.67
N THR A 244 -21.71 20.44 -21.39
CA THR A 244 -23.09 20.09 -21.76
C THR A 244 -23.26 18.56 -21.81
N GLY A 245 -24.39 18.02 -21.31
CA GLY A 245 -24.82 16.65 -21.59
C GLY A 245 -24.59 15.59 -20.49
N PHE A 246 -25.53 14.64 -20.42
CA PHE A 246 -25.74 13.52 -19.49
C PHE A 246 -24.49 12.83 -18.89
N ASP A 247 -24.61 12.36 -17.63
CA ASP A 247 -23.54 11.74 -16.81
C ASP A 247 -22.80 10.55 -17.46
N LEU A 248 -23.41 9.88 -18.43
CA LEU A 248 -22.82 8.74 -19.14
C LEU A 248 -21.65 9.14 -20.04
N GLU A 249 -21.69 10.32 -20.66
CA GLU A 249 -20.63 10.80 -21.56
C GLU A 249 -19.37 11.20 -20.76
N LYS A 250 -19.57 11.74 -19.55
CA LYS A 250 -18.50 12.03 -18.59
C LYS A 250 -17.86 10.75 -18.03
N LEU A 251 -18.68 9.74 -17.76
CA LEU A 251 -18.21 8.43 -17.30
C LEU A 251 -17.39 7.75 -18.41
N PHE A 252 -17.85 7.83 -19.66
CA PHE A 252 -17.15 7.30 -20.83
C PHE A 252 -15.82 8.03 -21.08
N HIS A 253 -15.79 9.36 -21.04
CA HIS A 253 -14.55 10.13 -21.12
C HIS A 253 -13.58 9.84 -19.97
N ARG A 254 -14.09 9.58 -18.76
CA ARG A 254 -13.28 9.23 -17.58
C ARG A 254 -12.70 7.82 -17.67
N PHE A 255 -13.44 6.89 -18.26
CA PHE A 255 -12.96 5.52 -18.49
C PHE A 255 -11.94 5.48 -19.64
N ALA A 256 -12.23 6.20 -20.73
CA ALA A 256 -11.36 6.30 -21.89
C ALA A 256 -10.06 7.04 -21.57
N LEU A 257 -10.09 8.21 -20.91
CA LEU A 257 -8.88 9.00 -20.68
C LEU A 257 -8.17 8.68 -19.36
N GLY A 258 -8.87 8.13 -18.37
CA GLY A 258 -8.32 7.97 -17.02
C GLY A 258 -8.11 9.30 -16.30
N LYS A 259 -7.30 9.30 -15.24
CA LYS A 259 -6.93 10.53 -14.52
C LYS A 259 -5.75 11.20 -15.20
N MET A 260 -5.66 12.52 -15.05
CA MET A 260 -4.50 13.26 -15.49
C MET A 260 -3.45 13.30 -14.38
N MET A 261 -2.24 12.93 -14.74
CA MET A 261 -1.03 12.94 -13.92
C MET A 261 -0.36 14.30 -14.06
N PHE A 262 -0.17 14.99 -12.95
CA PHE A 262 0.57 16.24 -12.84
C PHE A 262 1.86 16.02 -12.04
N ALA A 263 2.91 16.77 -12.38
CA ALA A 263 4.11 16.85 -11.55
C ALA A 263 3.74 17.35 -10.14
N ALA A 264 4.36 16.75 -9.12
CA ALA A 264 4.23 17.15 -7.73
C ALA A 264 5.56 17.02 -6.99
N ILE A 265 5.73 17.79 -5.91
CA ILE A 265 6.86 17.67 -4.98
C ILE A 265 6.31 17.29 -3.60
N ARG A 266 6.86 16.25 -2.99
CA ARG A 266 6.60 15.92 -1.59
C ARG A 266 7.37 16.90 -0.70
N LEU A 267 6.64 17.64 0.13
CA LEU A 267 7.27 18.59 1.05
C LEU A 267 7.82 17.87 2.28
N VAL A 268 9.06 18.17 2.64
CA VAL A 268 9.72 17.71 3.86
C VAL A 268 10.00 18.94 4.73
N PRO A 269 9.08 19.30 5.63
CA PRO A 269 9.24 20.50 6.44
C PRO A 269 10.26 20.27 7.58
N SER A 270 11.03 21.31 7.88
CA SER A 270 11.90 21.38 9.07
C SER A 270 11.09 21.77 10.31
N GLU A 271 10.07 22.61 10.13
CA GLU A 271 9.17 23.06 11.19
C GLU A 271 7.72 23.05 10.68
N SER A 272 6.78 22.59 11.50
CA SER A 272 5.36 22.55 11.17
C SER A 272 4.51 23.01 12.35
N LYS A 273 3.54 23.89 12.10
CA LYS A 273 2.50 24.29 13.06
C LYS A 273 1.14 23.86 12.54
N TYR A 274 0.37 23.20 13.40
CA TYR A 274 -0.99 22.76 13.10
C TYR A 274 -1.99 23.60 13.90
N CYS A 275 -3.10 23.97 13.28
CA CYS A 275 -4.15 24.72 13.95
C CYS A 275 -4.97 23.77 14.81
N SER A 276 -4.88 23.87 16.13
CA SER A 276 -5.56 22.93 17.04
C SER A 276 -7.06 23.19 17.20
N SER A 277 -7.52 24.38 16.82
CA SER A 277 -8.91 24.82 16.99
C SER A 277 -9.82 24.44 15.82
N ILE A 278 -9.31 23.87 14.73
CA ILE A 278 -10.17 23.33 13.68
C ILE A 278 -10.76 21.99 14.12
N ALA A 279 -12.03 21.76 13.78
CA ALA A 279 -12.75 20.52 14.13
C ALA A 279 -12.08 19.24 13.59
N GLU A 280 -11.24 19.39 12.56
CA GLU A 280 -10.52 18.30 11.90
C GLU A 280 -9.25 17.89 12.66
N PHE A 281 -8.76 18.72 13.59
CA PHE A 281 -7.48 18.51 14.28
C PHE A 281 -7.51 17.26 15.17
N MET A 282 -8.55 17.16 16.00
CA MET A 282 -8.86 16.00 16.84
C MET A 282 -10.12 15.32 16.28
N PRO A 283 -10.01 14.13 15.66
CA PRO A 283 -11.18 13.43 15.15
C PRO A 283 -12.08 12.97 16.31
N ASP A 284 -13.36 13.35 16.31
CA ASP A 284 -14.35 12.87 17.28
C ASP A 284 -14.63 11.36 17.09
N GLY A 285 -14.10 10.53 17.99
CA GLY A 285 -14.34 9.08 18.07
C GLY A 285 -13.22 8.31 18.77
N PRO A 286 -13.44 7.06 19.22
CA PRO A 286 -12.35 6.22 19.72
C PRO A 286 -11.27 6.12 18.63
N MET A 287 -10.00 6.35 18.99
CA MET A 287 -8.88 6.21 18.06
C MET A 287 -8.88 4.78 17.54
N ARG A 288 -9.49 4.58 16.37
CA ARG A 288 -9.30 3.37 15.59
C ARG A 288 -7.80 3.30 15.33
N ASN A 289 -7.14 2.26 15.82
CA ASN A 289 -5.84 1.86 15.32
C ASN A 289 -6.02 1.46 13.85
N GLU A 290 -6.11 2.46 12.97
CA GLU A 290 -5.97 2.28 11.54
C GLU A 290 -4.52 1.85 11.32
N PRO A 291 -4.28 0.62 10.83
CA PRO A 291 -2.93 0.22 10.50
C PRO A 291 -2.37 1.23 9.50
N ARG A 292 -1.14 1.70 9.71
CA ARG A 292 -0.36 2.56 8.79
C ARG A 292 -0.39 1.95 7.38
N ARG A 293 -1.44 2.28 6.62
CA ARG A 293 -1.64 1.91 5.22
C ARG A 293 -0.60 2.69 4.41
N SER A 294 0.20 1.99 3.61
CA SER A 294 0.91 2.62 2.50
C SER A 294 -0.11 3.34 1.61
N ASN A 295 0.14 4.63 1.38
CA ASN A 295 -0.72 5.53 0.63
C ASN A 295 -0.71 5.18 -0.87
N ILE A 296 -1.47 4.16 -1.27
CA ILE A 296 -2.00 4.06 -2.63
C ILE A 296 -3.48 3.67 -2.52
N THR A 297 -4.31 4.67 -2.20
CA THR A 297 -5.75 4.64 -2.50
C THR A 297 -6.04 5.76 -3.49
N VAL A 298 -6.43 5.34 -4.69
CA VAL A 298 -6.98 6.20 -5.75
C VAL A 298 -8.44 6.50 -5.38
N PRO A 299 -8.90 7.77 -5.33
CA PRO A 299 -10.30 8.07 -5.03
C PRO A 299 -11.17 7.72 -6.24
N LEU A 300 -12.09 6.77 -6.07
CA LEU A 300 -13.18 6.46 -6.99
C LEU A 300 -14.46 7.08 -6.40
N TYR A 301 -15.24 7.74 -7.26
CA TYR A 301 -16.47 8.51 -7.02
C TYR A 301 -16.30 9.98 -6.64
N GLY A 302 -16.64 10.84 -7.61
CA GLY A 302 -16.89 12.26 -7.41
C GLY A 302 -18.14 12.47 -6.57
N ALA A 303 -17.93 12.62 -5.27
CA ALA A 303 -18.74 13.37 -4.32
C ALA A 303 -17.95 13.29 -3.01
N SER A 304 -17.02 14.23 -2.81
CA SER A 304 -16.15 14.25 -1.63
C SER A 304 -16.95 14.68 -0.41
N TRP A 305 -17.66 13.75 0.21
CA TRP A 305 -18.09 13.81 1.59
C TRP A 305 -17.19 12.87 2.40
N HIS A 306 -15.88 13.16 2.44
CA HIS A 306 -14.99 12.50 3.39
C HIS A 306 -15.03 13.28 4.69
N LYS A 307 -15.33 12.58 5.80
CA LYS A 307 -15.00 13.12 7.13
C LYS A 307 -13.50 13.40 7.14
N PRO A 308 -13.08 14.59 7.59
CA PRO A 308 -11.71 15.02 7.44
C PRO A 308 -10.77 14.12 8.24
N ARG A 309 -9.71 13.62 7.59
CA ARG A 309 -8.56 13.03 8.27
C ARG A 309 -7.85 14.12 9.04
N SER A 310 -7.22 13.75 10.16
CA SER A 310 -6.41 14.70 10.92
C SER A 310 -5.40 15.39 9.97
N PRO A 311 -5.28 16.72 9.99
CA PRO A 311 -4.33 17.49 9.19
C PRO A 311 -2.90 16.94 9.22
N VAL A 312 -2.55 16.26 10.33
CA VAL A 312 -1.25 15.65 10.64
C VAL A 312 -0.93 14.41 9.78
N ASP A 313 -1.93 13.64 9.34
CA ASP A 313 -1.71 12.33 8.71
C ASP A 313 -1.70 12.33 7.17
N SER A 314 -1.98 13.46 6.53
CA SER A 314 -2.03 13.54 5.06
C SER A 314 -0.71 14.02 4.47
N PRO A 315 -0.18 13.37 3.40
CA PRO A 315 1.08 13.80 2.79
C PRO A 315 0.97 15.22 2.20
N LEU A 316 1.94 16.08 2.50
CA LEU A 316 2.05 17.43 1.97
C LEU A 316 2.60 17.39 0.54
N LEU A 317 1.74 17.62 -0.45
CA LEU A 317 2.11 17.59 -1.86
C LEU A 317 1.95 18.98 -2.47
N LEU A 318 3.06 19.53 -2.99
CA LEU A 318 3.10 20.75 -3.77
C LEU A 318 2.89 20.41 -5.25
N TRP A 319 1.77 20.83 -5.83
CA TRP A 319 1.43 20.58 -7.23
C TRP A 319 0.55 21.72 -7.79
N GLY A 320 0.35 21.76 -9.11
CA GLY A 320 -0.53 22.74 -9.76
C GLY A 320 0.04 24.15 -9.80
N LEU A 321 -0.79 25.17 -9.55
CA LEU A 321 -0.41 26.59 -9.69
C LEU A 321 0.74 26.98 -8.75
N THR A 322 0.70 26.54 -7.49
CA THR A 322 1.75 26.81 -6.50
C THR A 322 3.09 26.20 -6.91
N LEU A 323 3.08 24.99 -7.48
CA LEU A 323 4.30 24.36 -8.04
C LEU A 323 4.81 25.14 -9.25
N GLY A 324 3.92 25.68 -10.08
CA GLY A 324 4.31 26.55 -11.21
C GLY A 324 5.02 27.82 -10.73
N VAL A 325 4.49 28.49 -9.72
CA VAL A 325 5.13 29.67 -9.10
C VAL A 325 6.47 29.31 -8.47
N MET A 326 6.54 28.21 -7.72
CA MET A 326 7.79 27.75 -7.11
C MET A 326 8.81 27.32 -8.16
N GLY A 327 8.39 26.66 -9.25
CA GLY A 327 9.25 26.24 -10.35
C GLY A 327 9.92 27.40 -11.06
N ASP A 328 9.18 28.50 -11.29
CA ASP A 328 9.73 29.74 -11.86
C ASP A 328 10.81 30.34 -10.94
N PHE A 329 10.64 30.29 -9.62
CA PHE A 329 11.65 30.77 -8.67
C PHE A 329 12.87 29.85 -8.59
N LEU A 330 12.67 28.52 -8.58
CA LEU A 330 13.77 27.55 -8.52
C LEU A 330 14.62 27.54 -9.80
N ASP A 331 14.04 27.86 -10.96
CA ASP A 331 14.77 28.03 -12.23
C ASP A 331 15.81 29.16 -12.18
N MET A 332 15.60 30.14 -11.30
CA MET A 332 16.54 31.25 -11.10
C MET A 332 17.75 30.84 -10.23
N LEU A 333 17.71 29.70 -9.53
CA LEU A 333 18.77 29.22 -8.62
C LEU A 333 19.73 28.26 -9.34
N PRO A 334 20.97 28.67 -9.65
CA PRO A 334 21.92 27.81 -10.34
C PRO A 334 22.43 26.66 -9.45
N PRO A 335 22.81 25.47 -10.01
CA PRO A 335 22.82 25.04 -11.41
C PRO A 335 21.47 24.46 -11.87
N HIS A 336 20.39 24.66 -11.11
CA HIS A 336 19.12 24.04 -11.40
C HIS A 336 18.42 24.72 -12.58
N ASN A 337 17.65 23.92 -13.32
CA ASN A 337 16.84 24.34 -14.45
C ASN A 337 15.46 23.70 -14.29
N ALA A 338 14.40 24.44 -14.61
CA ALA A 338 13.00 24.01 -14.58
C ALA A 338 12.78 22.66 -15.29
N LEU A 339 13.60 22.29 -16.28
CA LEU A 339 13.58 20.98 -16.94
C LEU A 339 13.72 19.79 -15.96
N GLN A 340 14.49 19.95 -14.89
CA GLN A 340 14.70 18.89 -13.89
C GLN A 340 13.55 18.80 -12.88
N ILE A 341 12.75 19.86 -12.77
CA ILE A 341 11.68 19.99 -11.78
C ILE A 341 10.32 19.67 -12.41
N TRP A 342 10.19 19.93 -13.71
CA TRP A 342 8.92 19.86 -14.43
C TRP A 342 8.80 18.59 -15.28
N THR A 343 7.68 17.90 -15.15
CA THR A 343 7.29 16.82 -16.07
C THR A 343 5.98 17.18 -16.76
N TYR A 344 5.92 16.89 -18.05
CA TYR A 344 4.75 17.15 -18.87
C TYR A 344 3.54 16.34 -18.39
N PRO A 345 2.37 16.98 -18.19
CA PRO A 345 1.17 16.27 -17.77
C PRO A 345 0.77 15.17 -18.74
N THR A 346 0.32 14.02 -18.25
CA THR A 346 -0.09 12.89 -19.09
C THR A 346 -1.28 12.16 -18.46
N PHE A 347 -1.86 11.19 -19.15
CA PHE A 347 -2.94 10.37 -18.61
C PHE A 347 -2.43 9.06 -17.99
N THR A 348 -3.23 8.50 -17.09
CA THR A 348 -2.96 7.19 -16.47
C THR A 348 -3.11 6.02 -17.46
N GLN A 349 -3.93 6.18 -18.51
CA GLN A 349 -4.16 5.14 -19.51
C GLN A 349 -2.93 4.97 -20.41
N LEU A 350 -2.41 3.75 -20.51
CA LEU A 350 -1.13 3.45 -21.16
C LEU A 350 -1.12 3.77 -22.65
N ASP A 351 -2.22 3.55 -23.34
CA ASP A 351 -2.40 3.83 -24.76
C ASP A 351 -2.46 5.34 -25.06
N VAL A 352 -3.22 6.14 -24.29
CA VAL A 352 -3.21 7.62 -24.43
C VAL A 352 -1.84 8.17 -24.03
N ARG A 353 -1.23 7.62 -22.98
CA ARG A 353 0.13 7.99 -22.56
C ARG A 353 1.13 7.68 -23.66
N PHE A 354 1.01 6.55 -24.35
CA PHE A 354 1.87 6.19 -25.46
C PHE A 354 1.64 7.07 -26.69
N ILE A 355 0.37 7.30 -27.08
CA ILE A 355 0.01 8.20 -28.21
C ILE A 355 0.51 9.61 -27.93
N LEU A 356 0.25 10.14 -26.73
CA LEU A 356 0.71 11.46 -26.32
C LEU A 356 2.23 11.50 -26.22
N TRP A 357 2.88 10.46 -25.71
CA TRP A 357 4.34 10.38 -25.67
C TRP A 357 4.94 10.42 -27.09
N ALA A 358 4.40 9.65 -28.02
CA ALA A 358 4.84 9.59 -29.41
C ALA A 358 4.62 10.93 -30.13
N MET A 359 3.42 11.50 -30.00
CA MET A 359 3.08 12.79 -30.60
C MET A 359 3.96 13.90 -30.05
N SER A 360 4.12 13.95 -28.72
CA SER A 360 4.90 15.00 -28.04
C SER A 360 6.41 14.77 -28.04
N TYR A 361 6.92 13.64 -28.56
CA TYR A 361 8.34 13.32 -28.53
C TYR A 361 9.21 14.40 -29.20
N ARG A 362 8.86 14.80 -30.43
CA ARG A 362 9.56 15.87 -31.16
C ARG A 362 9.38 17.24 -30.52
N PHE A 363 8.17 17.53 -30.01
CA PHE A 363 7.87 18.78 -29.31
C PHE A 363 8.72 18.94 -28.05
N ARG A 364 8.78 17.90 -27.19
CA ARG A 364 9.56 17.89 -25.95
C ARG A 364 11.06 18.00 -26.23
N LYS A 365 11.57 17.27 -27.22
CA LYS A 365 12.98 17.35 -27.63
C LYS A 365 13.36 18.75 -28.14
N ARG A 366 12.45 19.40 -28.90
CA ARG A 366 12.64 20.79 -29.36
C ARG A 366 12.59 21.78 -28.20
N LYS A 367 11.62 21.68 -27.28
CA LYS A 367 11.51 22.57 -26.11
C LYS A 367 12.66 22.40 -25.13
N GLN A 368 13.15 21.19 -24.94
CA GLN A 368 14.35 20.90 -24.18
C GLN A 368 15.57 21.58 -24.82
N LYS A 369 15.72 21.46 -26.15
CA LYS A 369 16.78 22.13 -26.91
C LYS A 369 16.67 23.67 -26.87
N GLU A 370 15.46 24.23 -26.96
CA GLU A 370 15.21 25.67 -26.81
C GLU A 370 15.63 26.20 -25.42
N LEU A 371 15.42 25.41 -24.36
CA LEU A 371 15.85 25.74 -23.00
C LEU A 371 17.36 25.53 -22.77
N GLU A 372 17.96 24.51 -23.40
CA GLU A 372 19.39 24.18 -23.29
C GLU A 372 20.29 25.11 -24.13
N GLU A 373 19.83 25.56 -25.31
CA GLU A 373 20.64 26.32 -26.28
C GLU A 373 20.46 27.84 -26.23
N GLY A 374 19.52 28.38 -25.45
CA GLY A 374 19.37 29.85 -25.33
C GLY A 374 18.93 30.59 -26.61
N VAL A 375 18.22 29.90 -27.51
CA VAL A 375 17.53 30.34 -28.75
C VAL A 375 18.38 30.58 -30.03
N THR A 376 18.07 29.80 -31.07
CA THR A 376 18.03 30.25 -32.49
C THR A 376 16.94 29.50 -33.26
N ALA A 377 16.07 30.24 -33.94
CA ALA A 377 14.98 29.73 -34.77
C ALA A 377 15.47 29.25 -36.15
N MET A 378 14.81 28.25 -36.75
CA MET A 378 14.86 27.91 -38.20
C MET A 378 13.53 27.22 -38.65
N PRO A 379 13.18 27.27 -39.95
CA PRO A 379 11.80 27.44 -40.42
C PRO A 379 10.97 26.16 -40.56
N ALA A 380 9.65 26.34 -40.55
CA ALA A 380 8.62 25.32 -40.61
C ALA A 380 8.52 24.64 -42.00
N VAL A 381 8.34 23.32 -41.98
CA VAL A 381 7.48 22.60 -42.93
C VAL A 381 6.45 21.82 -42.12
N GLU A 382 5.20 22.24 -42.30
CA GLU A 382 3.93 21.56 -41.99
C GLU A 382 3.67 21.01 -40.57
N LEU A 383 2.94 21.77 -39.75
CA LEU A 383 1.58 21.47 -39.25
C LEU A 383 1.16 22.44 -38.12
N GLY A 384 0.37 23.46 -38.50
CA GLY A 384 -0.53 24.35 -37.74
C GLY A 384 -0.47 24.48 -36.20
N SER A 385 0.05 25.65 -35.76
CA SER A 385 -0.37 26.63 -34.71
C SER A 385 -0.80 26.15 -33.30
N ASP A 386 -0.63 26.85 -32.17
CA ASP A 386 0.39 27.72 -31.52
C ASP A 386 -0.26 28.18 -30.18
N SER A 387 0.52 28.33 -29.12
CA SER A 387 0.08 28.89 -27.81
C SER A 387 0.53 30.33 -27.63
N VAL A 388 -0.32 31.23 -27.13
CA VAL A 388 0.00 32.67 -27.01
C VAL A 388 0.00 33.13 -25.55
N ALA A 389 1.13 33.69 -25.11
CA ALA A 389 1.15 34.74 -24.08
C ALA A 389 0.84 36.07 -24.78
N LEU A 390 -0.20 36.79 -24.36
CA LEU A 390 -0.52 38.09 -24.95
C LEU A 390 0.50 39.15 -24.51
N ARG A 391 1.04 39.90 -25.49
CA ARG A 391 1.80 41.14 -25.28
C ARG A 391 0.81 42.29 -25.03
N ASP A 392 1.18 43.23 -24.17
CA ASP A 392 0.54 44.55 -24.09
C ASP A 392 0.99 45.39 -25.30
N ASP A 393 0.03 45.81 -26.13
CA ASP A 393 0.19 46.90 -27.10
C ASP A 393 -0.82 48.01 -26.72
N PRO A 394 -0.38 49.23 -26.35
CA PRO A 394 -1.27 50.22 -25.77
C PRO A 394 -2.26 50.90 -26.73
N ASP A 395 -2.22 50.65 -28.06
CA ASP A 395 -2.86 51.56 -29.04
C ASP A 395 -3.69 50.93 -30.18
N SER A 396 -4.16 49.67 -30.13
CA SER A 396 -4.91 49.09 -31.27
C SER A 396 -6.44 49.10 -31.11
N LYS A 397 -7.14 49.83 -32.00
CA LYS A 397 -8.60 49.80 -32.21
C LYS A 397 -9.06 48.57 -33.02
N PRO A 398 -10.32 48.11 -32.90
CA PRO A 398 -10.72 46.80 -33.39
C PRO A 398 -11.21 46.84 -34.84
N GLY A 399 -10.63 45.98 -35.70
CA GLY A 399 -11.17 45.70 -37.03
C GLY A 399 -10.13 45.06 -37.96
N GLU A 400 -10.50 43.90 -38.51
CA GLU A 400 -9.93 43.24 -39.68
C GLU A 400 -8.55 42.55 -39.56
N GLY A 401 -8.54 41.28 -39.95
CA GLY A 401 -7.35 40.44 -39.95
C GLY A 401 -6.43 40.68 -41.13
N ARG A 402 -5.12 40.51 -40.90
CA ARG A 402 -4.20 39.87 -41.83
C ARG A 402 -2.87 39.51 -41.16
N MET A 403 -2.22 38.57 -41.82
CA MET A 403 -0.97 37.86 -41.53
C MET A 403 0.30 38.71 -41.35
N GLU A 404 1.30 38.03 -40.79
CA GLU A 404 2.77 38.26 -40.84
C GLU A 404 3.41 39.23 -39.83
N GLY A 405 4.47 38.74 -39.15
CA GLY A 405 5.50 39.62 -38.59
C GLY A 405 6.13 39.19 -37.26
N MET A 406 7.18 38.36 -37.36
CA MET A 406 8.43 38.40 -36.58
C MET A 406 8.43 38.27 -35.04
N GLY A 407 9.16 37.26 -34.57
CA GLY A 407 9.44 37.00 -33.15
C GLY A 407 10.36 38.01 -32.46
N LEU A 408 10.49 37.85 -31.14
CA LEU A 408 11.64 38.22 -30.26
C LEU A 408 11.25 38.07 -28.76
N GLY A 409 12.16 37.55 -27.92
CA GLY A 409 12.18 37.67 -26.44
C GLY A 409 12.19 36.33 -25.68
N ARG A 410 13.33 35.65 -25.57
CA ARG A 410 14.36 35.63 -24.48
C ARG A 410 13.95 34.90 -23.19
N TYR A 411 14.74 33.87 -22.86
CA TYR A 411 14.60 32.92 -21.75
C TYR A 411 15.86 32.97 -20.85
N TYR A 412 15.71 32.69 -19.56
CA TYR A 412 16.81 32.65 -18.57
C TYR A 412 17.65 31.37 -18.72
N GLY A 413 18.58 31.38 -19.68
CA GLY A 413 19.70 30.42 -19.78
C GLY A 413 21.03 31.18 -19.72
N ARG A 414 22.08 30.57 -19.15
CA ARG A 414 23.35 31.17 -18.68
C ARG A 414 24.22 31.97 -19.68
N LEU A 415 23.73 32.37 -20.84
CA LEU A 415 24.47 33.16 -21.84
C LEU A 415 23.53 34.15 -22.57
N ALA A 416 22.95 35.14 -21.89
CA ALA A 416 22.21 36.21 -22.58
C ALA A 416 22.08 37.50 -21.74
N GLN A 417 23.16 37.98 -21.14
CA GLN A 417 23.27 39.39 -20.74
C GLN A 417 23.47 40.23 -22.01
N ASP A 418 22.38 40.63 -22.66
CA ASP A 418 22.25 41.93 -23.34
C ASP A 418 21.03 41.95 -24.25
N GLN A 419 19.92 42.51 -23.77
CA GLN A 419 18.91 43.31 -24.50
C GLN A 419 17.48 43.12 -23.98
N LYS A 420 16.82 44.27 -23.85
CA LYS A 420 15.43 44.51 -23.43
C LYS A 420 14.42 43.76 -24.32
N GLY A 421 13.44 43.10 -23.68
CA GLY A 421 12.19 42.71 -24.35
C GLY A 421 11.58 41.40 -23.82
N SER A 422 10.65 41.54 -22.88
CA SER A 422 9.71 40.54 -22.33
C SER A 422 10.33 39.34 -21.58
N ARG A 423 10.06 39.27 -20.26
CA ARG A 423 10.39 38.13 -19.38
C ARG A 423 9.27 37.08 -19.48
N SER A 424 9.61 35.83 -19.80
CA SER A 424 8.65 34.72 -19.88
C SER A 424 8.89 33.66 -18.80
N SER A 425 7.82 33.08 -18.25
CA SER A 425 7.90 32.02 -17.23
C SER A 425 8.44 30.72 -17.83
N ALA A 426 9.37 30.07 -17.11
CA ALA A 426 9.98 28.82 -17.52
C ALA A 426 8.95 27.71 -17.77
N VAL A 427 8.04 27.57 -16.82
CA VAL A 427 6.92 26.63 -16.88
C VAL A 427 5.96 26.99 -18.02
N GLY A 428 5.76 28.29 -18.27
CA GLY A 428 4.95 28.78 -19.39
C GLY A 428 5.51 28.39 -20.76
N VAL A 429 6.83 28.50 -20.95
CA VAL A 429 7.51 28.11 -22.19
C VAL A 429 7.46 26.60 -22.41
N LEU A 430 7.62 25.81 -21.35
CA LEU A 430 7.54 24.35 -21.42
C LEU A 430 6.15 23.88 -21.84
N LEU A 431 5.09 24.43 -21.25
CA LEU A 431 3.70 24.00 -21.50
C LEU A 431 3.08 24.60 -22.76
N GLY A 432 3.68 25.64 -23.34
CA GLY A 432 3.18 26.33 -24.52
C GLY A 432 3.02 25.41 -25.74
N GLY A 433 1.77 25.09 -26.10
CA GLY A 433 1.40 24.27 -27.25
C GLY A 433 1.30 22.77 -26.94
N TYR A 434 1.72 22.35 -25.75
CA TYR A 434 1.62 20.95 -25.32
C TYR A 434 0.17 20.50 -25.11
N TYR A 435 -0.69 21.40 -24.60
CA TYR A 435 -2.10 21.10 -24.37
C TYR A 435 -2.90 20.88 -25.67
N ASP A 436 -2.51 21.51 -26.78
CA ASP A 436 -3.09 21.23 -28.09
C ASP A 436 -2.78 19.80 -28.57
N MET A 437 -1.61 19.27 -28.21
CA MET A 437 -1.22 17.90 -28.53
C MET A 437 -1.96 16.88 -27.69
N ILE A 438 -2.22 17.20 -26.42
CA ILE A 438 -3.13 16.45 -25.56
C ILE A 438 -4.49 16.31 -26.25
N HIS A 439 -5.04 17.40 -26.79
CA HIS A 439 -6.32 17.38 -27.48
C HIS A 439 -6.29 16.47 -28.73
N LYS A 440 -5.26 16.57 -29.57
CA LYS A 440 -5.12 15.73 -30.76
C LYS A 440 -4.90 14.24 -30.42
N ALA A 441 -4.15 13.93 -29.37
CA ALA A 441 -3.91 12.55 -28.92
C ALA A 441 -5.20 11.85 -28.47
N VAL A 442 -6.09 12.58 -27.79
CA VAL A 442 -7.42 12.09 -27.40
C VAL A 442 -8.27 11.74 -28.63
N LEU A 443 -8.20 12.54 -29.70
CA LEU A 443 -8.94 12.30 -30.95
C LEU A 443 -8.43 11.10 -31.76
N VAL A 444 -7.10 10.90 -31.82
CA VAL A 444 -6.47 9.78 -32.56
C VAL A 444 -6.87 8.43 -31.96
N ARG A 445 -6.87 8.30 -30.63
CA ARG A 445 -7.33 7.08 -29.95
C ARG A 445 -8.76 6.70 -30.33
N HIS A 446 -9.65 7.69 -30.37
CA HIS A 446 -11.06 7.49 -30.71
C HIS A 446 -11.28 6.95 -32.14
N SER A 447 -10.30 7.15 -33.03
CA SER A 447 -10.33 6.67 -34.43
C SER A 447 -9.81 5.23 -34.58
N ILE A 448 -8.82 4.83 -33.78
CA ILE A 448 -8.22 3.47 -33.79
C ILE A 448 -9.21 2.42 -33.26
N GLU A 449 -10.03 2.80 -32.28
CA GLU A 449 -11.01 1.91 -31.63
C GLU A 449 -12.15 1.47 -32.58
N ARG A 450 -12.47 2.26 -33.61
CA ARG A 450 -13.49 1.93 -34.64
C ARG A 450 -13.01 0.93 -35.70
N LEU A 451 -11.69 0.73 -35.83
CA LEU A 451 -11.10 -0.14 -36.86
C LEU A 451 -10.91 -1.58 -36.36
N ASN A 452 -10.63 -1.76 -35.06
CA ASN A 452 -10.43 -3.09 -34.46
C ASN A 452 -11.72 -3.93 -34.33
N THR A 453 -12.90 -3.33 -34.51
CA THR A 453 -14.19 -4.00 -34.33
C THR A 453 -14.62 -4.88 -35.50
N LYS A 454 -13.83 -5.00 -36.58
CA LYS A 454 -14.25 -5.66 -37.84
C LYS A 454 -13.63 -7.03 -38.17
N LEU A 455 -12.74 -7.61 -37.34
CA LEU A 455 -11.81 -8.65 -37.85
C LEU A 455 -11.83 -10.06 -37.21
N VAL A 456 -12.82 -10.48 -36.41
CA VAL A 456 -12.77 -11.83 -35.80
C VAL A 456 -14.13 -12.58 -35.81
N THR A 457 -14.34 -13.54 -36.73
CA THR A 457 -15.33 -14.65 -36.62
C THR A 457 -14.93 -15.91 -37.44
N GLY A 458 -15.03 -17.12 -36.83
CA GLY A 458 -14.85 -18.44 -37.50
C GLY A 458 -15.02 -19.73 -36.62
N HIS A 459 -16.25 -20.28 -36.59
CA HIS A 459 -16.88 -21.61 -36.25
C HIS A 459 -16.21 -22.86 -35.58
N LYS A 460 -16.89 -23.50 -34.56
CA LYS A 460 -17.49 -24.89 -34.54
C LYS A 460 -18.23 -25.32 -33.22
N THR A 461 -19.42 -25.95 -33.39
CA THR A 461 -20.29 -26.83 -32.51
C THR A 461 -20.82 -26.35 -31.14
N MET A 462 -22.16 -26.28 -31.02
CA MET A 462 -22.95 -25.53 -30.03
C MET A 462 -23.29 -26.34 -28.76
N ALA A 463 -22.54 -26.14 -27.67
CA ALA A 463 -23.12 -26.17 -26.33
C ALA A 463 -24.16 -25.03 -26.23
N LYS A 464 -25.22 -25.17 -25.40
CA LYS A 464 -26.14 -24.04 -25.16
C LYS A 464 -25.31 -22.86 -24.63
N VAL A 465 -25.29 -21.78 -25.41
CA VAL A 465 -24.58 -20.54 -25.08
C VAL A 465 -25.57 -19.60 -24.41
N PHE A 466 -25.25 -19.16 -23.20
CA PHE A 466 -26.06 -18.20 -22.45
C PHE A 466 -25.40 -16.82 -22.51
N SER A 467 -26.18 -15.76 -22.69
CA SER A 467 -25.65 -14.40 -22.51
C SER A 467 -25.51 -14.07 -21.02
N TYR A 468 -24.65 -13.13 -20.67
CA TYR A 468 -24.51 -12.66 -19.29
C TYR A 468 -25.83 -12.13 -18.73
N ASP A 469 -26.62 -11.41 -19.53
CA ASP A 469 -27.92 -10.91 -19.10
C ASP A 469 -28.87 -12.05 -18.67
N GLN A 470 -28.88 -13.16 -19.44
CA GLN A 470 -29.64 -14.35 -19.08
C GLN A 470 -29.15 -14.98 -17.79
N VAL A 471 -27.85 -15.04 -17.54
CA VAL A 471 -27.31 -15.56 -16.28
C VAL A 471 -27.62 -14.61 -15.12
N SER A 472 -27.51 -13.29 -15.34
CA SER A 472 -27.68 -12.25 -14.33
C SER A 472 -29.10 -12.16 -13.76
N SER A 473 -30.12 -12.64 -14.49
CA SER A 473 -31.48 -12.73 -13.97
C SER A 473 -31.66 -13.81 -12.89
N HIS A 474 -30.75 -14.78 -12.80
CA HIS A 474 -30.74 -15.84 -11.79
C HIS A 474 -29.90 -15.45 -10.57
N ASN A 475 -30.30 -14.36 -9.92
CA ASN A 475 -29.55 -13.72 -8.83
C ASN A 475 -30.23 -13.82 -7.43
N SER A 476 -31.13 -14.79 -7.22
CA SER A 476 -31.92 -14.92 -6.00
C SER A 476 -31.79 -16.29 -5.34
N SER A 477 -32.24 -16.45 -4.09
CA SER A 477 -32.22 -17.74 -3.40
C SER A 477 -33.14 -18.81 -4.01
N GLN A 478 -34.13 -18.41 -4.81
CA GLN A 478 -35.05 -19.30 -5.50
C GLN A 478 -34.57 -19.64 -6.92
N SER A 479 -33.57 -18.91 -7.43
CA SER A 479 -32.97 -19.13 -8.74
C SER A 479 -31.59 -18.48 -8.77
N CYS A 480 -30.55 -19.30 -8.61
CA CYS A 480 -29.17 -18.89 -8.37
C CYS A 480 -28.22 -19.60 -9.35
N TRP A 481 -27.80 -18.89 -10.39
CA TRP A 481 -26.79 -19.38 -11.33
C TRP A 481 -25.45 -18.68 -11.12
N VAL A 482 -24.34 -19.35 -11.42
CA VAL A 482 -22.99 -18.77 -11.35
C VAL A 482 -22.16 -19.18 -12.56
N ILE A 483 -21.23 -18.32 -12.98
CA ILE A 483 -20.26 -18.66 -14.03
C ILE A 483 -18.94 -19.04 -13.36
N LEU A 484 -18.42 -20.22 -13.70
CA LEU A 484 -17.13 -20.73 -13.26
C LEU A 484 -16.37 -21.29 -14.47
N TYR A 485 -15.16 -20.80 -14.72
CA TYR A 485 -14.32 -21.21 -15.85
C TYR A 485 -15.07 -21.16 -17.19
N ASN A 486 -15.81 -20.07 -17.44
CA ASN A 486 -16.65 -19.84 -18.62
C ASN A 486 -17.84 -20.81 -18.80
N LYS A 487 -18.15 -21.64 -17.81
CA LYS A 487 -19.33 -22.52 -17.78
C LYS A 487 -20.39 -21.98 -16.83
N VAL A 488 -21.66 -22.14 -17.18
CA VAL A 488 -22.81 -21.71 -16.36
C VAL A 488 -23.30 -22.90 -15.53
N TYR A 489 -23.41 -22.70 -14.22
CA TYR A 489 -23.89 -23.71 -13.27
C TYR A 489 -25.16 -23.23 -12.56
N ASP A 490 -26.16 -24.10 -12.44
CA ASP A 490 -27.28 -23.91 -11.52
C ASP A 490 -26.91 -24.46 -10.15
N VAL A 491 -26.77 -23.58 -9.17
CA VAL A 491 -26.40 -23.94 -7.79
C VAL A 491 -27.56 -23.72 -6.81
N THR A 492 -28.78 -23.51 -7.30
CA THR A 492 -29.95 -23.17 -6.49
C THR A 492 -30.22 -24.21 -5.39
N SER A 493 -30.24 -25.50 -5.74
CA SER A 493 -30.45 -26.59 -4.78
C SER A 493 -29.25 -26.81 -3.86
N PHE A 494 -28.05 -26.36 -4.25
CA PHE A 494 -26.83 -26.53 -3.48
C PHE A 494 -26.60 -25.40 -2.45
N LEU A 495 -27.37 -24.31 -2.51
CA LEU A 495 -27.20 -23.16 -1.61
C LEU A 495 -27.27 -23.53 -0.12
N SER A 496 -28.21 -24.42 0.25
CA SER A 496 -28.40 -24.89 1.63
C SER A 496 -27.35 -25.90 2.07
N GLU A 497 -26.69 -26.56 1.12
CA GLU A 497 -25.70 -27.62 1.37
C GLU A 497 -24.25 -27.10 1.31
N HIS A 498 -24.06 -25.86 0.84
CA HIS A 498 -22.74 -25.26 0.70
C HIS A 498 -22.04 -25.06 2.06
N PRO A 499 -20.85 -25.67 2.28
CA PRO A 499 -20.15 -25.59 3.57
C PRO A 499 -19.78 -24.17 4.00
N GLY A 500 -19.47 -23.28 3.05
CA GLY A 500 -19.18 -21.86 3.34
C GLY A 500 -20.41 -20.98 3.63
N GLY A 501 -21.61 -21.59 3.65
CA GLY A 501 -22.90 -20.94 3.81
C GLY A 501 -23.48 -20.37 2.50
N SER A 502 -24.80 -20.29 2.41
CA SER A 502 -25.52 -19.80 1.21
C SER A 502 -25.23 -18.33 0.88
N LYS A 503 -24.93 -17.51 1.89
CA LYS A 503 -24.74 -16.06 1.77
C LYS A 503 -23.55 -15.66 0.88
N ILE A 504 -22.50 -16.48 0.75
CA ILE A 504 -21.34 -16.12 -0.09
C ILE A 504 -21.62 -16.37 -1.58
N ILE A 505 -22.29 -17.48 -1.89
CA ILE A 505 -22.72 -17.80 -3.27
C ILE A 505 -23.76 -16.78 -3.73
N LEU A 506 -24.73 -16.43 -2.87
CA LEU A 506 -25.76 -15.44 -3.18
C LEU A 506 -25.23 -14.03 -3.46
N LYS A 507 -24.02 -13.68 -3.00
CA LYS A 507 -23.40 -12.38 -3.35
C LYS A 507 -22.82 -12.37 -4.76
N LEU A 508 -22.53 -13.55 -5.31
CA LEU A 508 -21.97 -13.77 -6.64
C LEU A 508 -23.01 -14.36 -7.61
N SER A 509 -24.24 -14.54 -7.16
CA SER A 509 -25.34 -15.08 -7.98
C SER A 509 -25.57 -14.20 -9.21
N GLY A 510 -25.76 -14.83 -10.36
CA GLY A 510 -25.89 -14.19 -11.65
C GLY A 510 -24.59 -13.60 -12.22
N THR A 511 -23.41 -13.91 -11.67
CA THR A 511 -22.12 -13.32 -12.10
C THR A 511 -21.01 -14.35 -12.29
N ASP A 512 -19.86 -13.90 -12.83
CA ASP A 512 -18.63 -14.71 -12.91
C ASP A 512 -17.89 -14.72 -11.58
N ALA A 513 -17.87 -15.90 -10.96
CA ALA A 513 -17.32 -16.16 -9.64
C ALA A 513 -15.95 -16.87 -9.71
N THR A 514 -15.34 -16.99 -10.88
CA THR A 514 -14.12 -17.81 -11.09
C THR A 514 -12.95 -17.33 -10.23
N GLU A 515 -12.73 -16.01 -10.12
CA GLU A 515 -11.60 -15.44 -9.36
C GLU A 515 -11.75 -15.61 -7.85
N GLU A 516 -12.99 -15.63 -7.37
CA GLU A 516 -13.32 -15.89 -5.97
C GLU A 516 -13.28 -17.38 -5.63
N TYR A 517 -13.56 -18.25 -6.61
CA TYR A 517 -13.65 -19.70 -6.48
C TYR A 517 -12.29 -20.42 -6.59
N ASP A 518 -11.50 -20.15 -7.63
CA ASP A 518 -10.29 -20.93 -7.95
C ASP A 518 -9.24 -20.96 -6.82
N PRO A 519 -8.90 -19.83 -6.15
CA PRO A 519 -7.87 -19.86 -5.11
C PRO A 519 -8.28 -20.60 -3.84
N VAL A 520 -9.56 -20.93 -3.70
CA VAL A 520 -10.15 -21.46 -2.46
C VAL A 520 -10.74 -22.86 -2.59
N HIS A 521 -10.78 -23.44 -3.81
CA HIS A 521 -11.23 -24.81 -4.04
C HIS A 521 -10.18 -25.62 -4.82
N PRO A 522 -9.92 -26.88 -4.42
CA PRO A 522 -9.13 -27.80 -5.22
C PRO A 522 -9.74 -28.05 -6.62
N ALA A 523 -8.88 -28.38 -7.58
CA ALA A 523 -9.36 -28.85 -8.88
C ALA A 523 -10.14 -30.17 -8.70
N GLY A 524 -11.32 -30.30 -9.35
CA GLY A 524 -12.21 -31.46 -9.22
C GLY A 524 -13.37 -31.28 -8.24
N THR A 525 -13.38 -30.22 -7.41
CA THR A 525 -14.44 -30.00 -6.41
C THR A 525 -15.83 -29.79 -7.04
N LEU A 526 -15.91 -29.22 -8.25
CA LEU A 526 -17.19 -29.04 -8.95
C LEU A 526 -17.79 -30.37 -9.36
N GLU A 527 -16.96 -31.27 -9.88
CA GLU A 527 -17.36 -32.60 -10.35
C GLU A 527 -17.75 -33.54 -9.20
N GLU A 528 -17.15 -33.35 -8.02
CA GLU A 528 -17.48 -34.12 -6.81
C GLU A 528 -18.72 -33.58 -6.09
N SER A 529 -18.94 -32.26 -6.08
CA SER A 529 -19.97 -31.60 -5.26
C SER A 529 -21.28 -31.33 -5.99
N LEU A 530 -21.26 -31.27 -7.33
CA LEU A 530 -22.45 -30.98 -8.14
C LEU A 530 -22.71 -32.12 -9.14
N PRO A 531 -23.97 -32.52 -9.36
CA PRO A 531 -24.29 -33.50 -10.38
C PRO A 531 -23.97 -32.93 -11.77
N ALA A 532 -23.62 -33.79 -12.73
CA ALA A 532 -23.31 -33.37 -14.10
C ALA A 532 -24.44 -32.56 -14.77
N SER A 533 -25.69 -32.77 -14.32
CA SER A 533 -26.87 -32.02 -14.76
C SER A 533 -26.91 -30.56 -14.29
N ALA A 534 -26.09 -30.17 -13.30
CA ALA A 534 -26.02 -28.80 -12.79
C ALA A 534 -25.25 -27.86 -13.75
N CYS A 535 -24.44 -28.40 -14.67
CA CYS A 535 -23.76 -27.61 -15.70
C CYS A 535 -24.70 -27.38 -16.89
N LEU A 536 -25.17 -26.14 -17.06
CA LEU A 536 -26.21 -25.80 -18.05
C LEU A 536 -25.64 -25.58 -19.46
N GLY A 537 -24.38 -25.12 -19.56
CA GLY A 537 -23.72 -24.78 -20.82
C GLY A 537 -22.56 -23.81 -20.63
N THR A 538 -22.24 -23.04 -21.68
CA THR A 538 -21.14 -22.04 -21.67
C THR A 538 -21.71 -20.63 -21.74
N VAL A 539 -21.02 -19.65 -21.16
CA VAL A 539 -21.40 -18.24 -21.31
C VAL A 539 -20.79 -17.66 -22.59
N ASP A 540 -21.52 -16.78 -23.29
CA ASP A 540 -20.94 -15.95 -24.35
C ASP A 540 -19.98 -14.94 -23.74
N ILE A 541 -18.68 -15.17 -23.93
CA ILE A 541 -17.59 -14.34 -23.41
C ILE A 541 -17.74 -12.88 -23.84
N ALA A 542 -18.33 -12.60 -25.01
CA ALA A 542 -18.54 -11.24 -25.50
C ALA A 542 -19.60 -10.45 -24.69
N THR A 543 -20.49 -11.16 -24.00
CA THR A 543 -21.56 -10.55 -23.19
C THR A 543 -21.17 -10.39 -21.72
N LEU A 544 -20.06 -10.98 -21.27
CA LEU A 544 -19.56 -10.80 -19.91
C LEU A 544 -19.28 -9.31 -19.64
N PRO A 545 -19.63 -8.78 -18.46
CA PRO A 545 -19.25 -7.44 -18.08
C PRO A 545 -17.73 -7.37 -18.09
N LYS A 546 -17.18 -6.43 -18.87
CA LYS A 546 -15.72 -6.22 -18.93
C LYS A 546 -15.22 -5.97 -17.51
N LYS A 547 -14.50 -6.96 -16.95
CA LYS A 547 -13.90 -6.90 -15.63
C LYS A 547 -13.02 -5.67 -15.54
N ALA A 548 -13.20 -4.89 -14.47
CA ALA A 548 -12.23 -3.87 -14.11
C ALA A 548 -10.89 -4.60 -13.87
N GLU A 549 -9.89 -4.36 -14.72
CA GLU A 549 -8.56 -4.91 -14.51
C GLU A 549 -8.11 -4.56 -13.08
N ALA A 550 -7.89 -5.61 -12.28
CA ALA A 550 -7.31 -5.49 -10.97
C ALA A 550 -5.95 -4.81 -11.13
N THR A 551 -5.86 -3.56 -10.66
CA THR A 551 -4.61 -2.81 -10.58
C THR A 551 -3.63 -3.60 -9.73
N ALA A 552 -2.75 -4.37 -10.36
CA ALA A 552 -1.54 -4.87 -9.74
C ALA A 552 -0.75 -3.64 -9.28
N THR A 553 -0.60 -3.50 -7.97
CA THR A 553 0.27 -2.51 -7.35
C THR A 553 1.72 -2.89 -7.62
N THR A 554 2.25 -2.56 -8.80
CA THR A 554 3.70 -2.56 -9.01
C THR A 554 4.24 -1.27 -8.42
N SER A 555 4.83 -1.39 -7.22
CA SER A 555 5.81 -0.43 -6.75
C SER A 555 6.96 -0.39 -7.76
N ASP A 556 7.25 0.77 -8.35
CA ASP A 556 8.41 0.98 -9.25
C ASP A 556 9.76 0.99 -8.50
N GLU A 557 9.77 0.78 -7.18
CA GLU A 557 10.99 0.35 -6.49
C GLU A 557 11.24 -1.12 -6.82
N PRO A 558 12.45 -1.49 -7.29
CA PRO A 558 12.79 -2.90 -7.44
C PRO A 558 12.61 -3.56 -6.08
N LEU A 559 11.63 -4.46 -6.00
CA LEU A 559 11.45 -5.27 -4.81
C LEU A 559 12.73 -6.08 -4.62
N MET A 560 13.22 -6.10 -3.38
CA MET A 560 14.32 -6.96 -2.96
C MET A 560 14.10 -8.38 -3.51
N ASP A 561 15.14 -8.99 -4.07
CA ASP A 561 15.07 -10.40 -4.45
C ASP A 561 14.82 -11.22 -3.17
N VAL A 562 14.00 -12.26 -3.27
CA VAL A 562 13.75 -13.14 -2.13
C VAL A 562 15.06 -13.77 -1.64
N GLN A 563 16.02 -14.01 -2.52
CA GLN A 563 17.33 -14.54 -2.17
C GLN A 563 18.16 -13.57 -1.32
N ASP A 564 17.92 -12.26 -1.45
CA ASP A 564 18.63 -11.24 -0.68
C ASP A 564 18.06 -11.10 0.74
N CYS A 565 16.82 -11.58 1.01
CA CYS A 565 16.24 -11.53 2.35
C CYS A 565 17.13 -12.29 3.33
N LEU A 566 17.46 -11.66 4.46
CA LEU A 566 18.38 -12.20 5.47
C LEU A 566 17.67 -12.79 6.68
N ASN A 567 16.36 -12.55 6.82
CA ASN A 567 15.58 -13.02 7.95
C ASN A 567 14.08 -13.12 7.61
N LEU A 568 13.32 -13.75 8.52
CA LEU A 568 11.89 -14.03 8.32
C LEU A 568 11.00 -12.77 8.37
N ASP A 569 11.47 -11.66 8.94
CA ASP A 569 10.72 -10.41 8.95
C ASP A 569 10.82 -9.70 7.60
N GLU A 570 11.97 -9.78 6.93
CA GLU A 570 12.15 -9.33 5.54
C GLU A 570 11.33 -10.17 4.55
N ILE A 571 11.30 -11.50 4.74
CA ILE A 571 10.42 -12.39 3.96
C ILE A 571 8.95 -11.99 4.13
N GLU A 572 8.48 -11.78 5.36
CA GLU A 572 7.10 -11.36 5.62
C GLU A 572 6.79 -9.98 5.03
N ALA A 573 7.73 -9.04 5.11
CA ALA A 573 7.59 -7.70 4.52
C ALA A 573 7.53 -7.76 2.99
N LEU A 574 8.38 -8.58 2.35
CA LEU A 574 8.37 -8.81 0.91
C LEU A 574 7.06 -9.47 0.46
N ALA A 575 6.62 -10.52 1.16
CA ALA A 575 5.37 -11.20 0.88
C ALA A 575 4.18 -10.24 0.98
N THR A 576 4.15 -9.40 2.01
CA THR A 576 3.07 -8.43 2.25
C THR A 576 2.95 -7.40 1.13
N LYS A 577 4.05 -7.10 0.40
CA LYS A 577 4.03 -6.25 -0.79
C LYS A 577 3.52 -6.99 -2.05
N LYS A 578 3.62 -8.32 -2.10
CA LYS A 578 3.31 -9.15 -3.28
C LYS A 578 1.93 -9.80 -3.23
N ILE A 579 1.49 -10.30 -2.08
CA ILE A 579 0.23 -11.05 -1.96
C ILE A 579 -0.98 -10.12 -1.89
N SER A 580 -2.15 -10.63 -2.28
CA SER A 580 -3.40 -9.88 -2.19
C SER A 580 -3.74 -9.49 -0.75
N ARG A 581 -4.51 -8.41 -0.55
CA ARG A 581 -4.96 -8.01 0.78
C ARG A 581 -5.78 -9.10 1.48
N LYS A 582 -6.58 -9.87 0.72
CA LYS A 582 -7.33 -11.03 1.20
C LYS A 582 -6.40 -12.11 1.75
N ALA A 583 -5.37 -12.48 0.99
CA ALA A 583 -4.37 -13.46 1.40
C ALA A 583 -3.62 -12.99 2.65
N TRP A 584 -3.15 -11.73 2.65
CA TRP A 584 -2.50 -11.13 3.81
C TRP A 584 -3.40 -11.13 5.05
N ALA A 585 -4.67 -10.70 4.93
CA ALA A 585 -5.59 -10.65 6.05
C ALA A 585 -5.83 -12.06 6.63
N TYR A 586 -6.01 -13.06 5.78
CA TYR A 586 -6.18 -14.44 6.20
C TYR A 586 -4.93 -15.02 6.90
N TYR A 587 -3.73 -14.80 6.34
CA TYR A 587 -2.46 -15.31 6.90
C TYR A 587 -2.04 -14.57 8.17
N TYR A 588 -2.10 -13.24 8.16
CA TYR A 588 -1.68 -12.40 9.28
C TYR A 588 -2.63 -12.49 10.48
N SER A 589 -3.94 -12.64 10.23
CA SER A 589 -4.96 -12.66 11.30
C SER A 589 -4.70 -13.70 12.39
N ALA A 590 -5.16 -13.36 13.59
CA ALA A 590 -5.20 -14.17 14.79
C ALA A 590 -6.49 -13.85 15.56
N GLY A 591 -6.72 -14.54 16.67
CA GLY A 591 -7.84 -14.31 17.57
C GLY A 591 -7.79 -12.91 18.17
N ASP A 592 -8.95 -12.28 18.27
CA ASP A 592 -9.23 -11.06 19.05
C ASP A 592 -8.14 -9.98 18.92
N ASP A 593 -7.35 -9.75 19.97
CA ASP A 593 -6.38 -8.64 20.08
C ASP A 593 -4.99 -8.98 19.52
N LEU A 594 -4.84 -10.17 18.94
CA LEU A 594 -3.57 -10.72 18.44
C LEU A 594 -2.52 -10.95 19.55
N PHE A 595 -2.92 -10.94 20.83
CA PHE A 595 -1.99 -11.00 21.96
C PHE A 595 -1.15 -12.28 21.92
N SER A 596 -1.79 -13.45 21.87
CA SER A 596 -1.11 -14.75 21.82
C SER A 596 -0.24 -14.89 20.58
N LYS A 597 -0.66 -14.33 19.43
CA LYS A 597 0.16 -14.30 18.21
C LYS A 597 1.49 -13.59 18.45
N HIS A 598 1.45 -12.41 19.08
CA HIS A 598 2.66 -11.63 19.37
C HIS A 598 3.49 -12.27 20.49
N PHE A 599 2.84 -12.77 21.53
CA PHE A 599 3.50 -13.34 22.69
C PHE A 599 4.22 -14.66 22.37
N ASN A 600 3.64 -15.50 21.49
CA ASN A 600 4.29 -16.68 20.93
C ASN A 600 5.68 -16.39 20.35
N ASN A 601 5.89 -15.20 19.79
CA ASN A 601 7.17 -14.79 19.23
C ASN A 601 8.08 -14.11 20.26
N SER A 602 7.57 -13.13 21.00
CA SER A 602 8.42 -12.30 21.85
C SER A 602 9.02 -13.06 23.04
N VAL A 603 8.33 -14.09 23.54
CA VAL A 603 8.74 -14.88 24.72
C VAL A 603 10.11 -15.55 24.56
N TYR A 604 10.47 -16.00 23.35
CA TYR A 604 11.76 -16.65 23.10
C TYR A 604 12.95 -15.73 23.41
N LYS A 605 12.78 -14.41 23.35
CA LYS A 605 13.82 -13.42 23.69
C LYS A 605 14.18 -13.44 25.17
N SER A 606 13.26 -13.90 26.03
CA SER A 606 13.48 -14.02 27.47
C SER A 606 14.23 -15.30 27.87
N ILE A 607 14.47 -16.22 26.92
CA ILE A 607 15.30 -17.42 27.14
C ILE A 607 16.70 -17.13 26.65
N LEU A 608 17.69 -17.21 27.53
CA LEU A 608 19.10 -16.96 27.18
C LEU A 608 19.81 -18.26 26.79
N LEU A 609 20.73 -18.16 25.83
CA LEU A 609 21.62 -19.26 25.46
C LEU A 609 22.85 -19.27 26.38
N ARG A 610 23.40 -20.46 26.65
CA ARG A 610 24.56 -20.67 27.54
C ARG A 610 25.71 -21.32 26.76
N PRO A 611 26.48 -20.54 25.98
CA PRO A 611 27.56 -21.07 25.16
C PRO A 611 28.72 -21.59 26.00
N ARG A 612 29.45 -22.59 25.49
CA ARG A 612 30.73 -23.04 26.05
C ARG A 612 31.86 -22.74 25.08
N VAL A 613 33.01 -22.36 25.64
CA VAL A 613 34.23 -22.02 24.89
C VAL A 613 35.23 -23.18 24.90
N PHE A 614 36.20 -23.18 23.98
CA PHE A 614 37.16 -24.27 23.76
C PHE A 614 36.51 -25.63 23.45
N VAL A 615 35.46 -25.64 22.63
CA VAL A 615 34.81 -26.85 22.09
C VAL A 615 35.03 -26.91 20.59
N ASP A 616 35.29 -28.10 20.03
CA ASP A 616 35.36 -28.28 18.58
C ASP A 616 33.97 -28.07 17.95
N CYS A 617 33.88 -27.10 17.05
CA CYS A 617 32.65 -26.73 16.34
C CYS A 617 32.80 -26.81 14.82
N THR A 618 33.80 -27.57 14.33
CA THR A 618 34.05 -27.75 12.89
C THR A 618 32.93 -28.53 12.18
N LYS A 619 32.21 -29.37 12.92
CA LYS A 619 31.07 -30.15 12.42
C LYS A 619 29.77 -29.70 13.07
N CYS A 620 28.67 -29.86 12.33
CA CYS A 620 27.32 -29.70 12.85
C CYS A 620 26.36 -30.53 12.00
N ASP A 621 25.53 -31.32 12.66
CA ASP A 621 24.51 -32.18 12.06
C ASP A 621 23.15 -31.85 12.71
N PRO A 622 22.29 -31.11 11.99
CA PRO A 622 20.96 -30.76 12.49
C PRO A 622 19.93 -31.89 12.33
N SER A 623 20.28 -33.03 11.73
CA SER A 623 19.31 -34.10 11.47
C SER A 623 18.72 -34.71 12.75
N THR A 624 17.50 -35.24 12.65
CA THR A 624 16.82 -35.90 13.77
C THR A 624 15.83 -36.95 13.28
N THR A 625 15.46 -37.88 14.17
CA THR A 625 14.44 -38.90 13.90
C THR A 625 13.12 -38.51 14.55
N LEU A 626 12.03 -38.61 13.79
CA LEU A 626 10.67 -38.29 14.20
C LEU A 626 9.81 -39.56 14.27
N LEU A 627 8.92 -39.60 15.27
CA LEU A 627 8.00 -40.71 15.56
C LEU A 627 8.72 -42.07 15.59
N LYS A 628 10.01 -42.06 16.00
CA LYS A 628 10.90 -43.23 16.05
C LYS A 628 10.97 -44.05 14.75
N SER A 629 10.58 -43.47 13.61
CA SER A 629 10.33 -44.24 12.37
C SER A 629 10.96 -43.66 11.11
N PHE A 630 11.21 -42.34 11.06
CA PHE A 630 11.83 -41.72 9.91
C PHE A 630 12.71 -40.53 10.29
N THR A 631 13.70 -40.24 9.44
CA THR A 631 14.66 -39.15 9.65
C THR A 631 14.27 -37.93 8.82
N VAL A 632 14.59 -36.75 9.36
CA VAL A 632 14.55 -35.47 8.66
C VAL A 632 15.92 -34.80 8.78
N ASP A 633 16.33 -34.07 7.74
CA ASP A 633 17.66 -33.47 7.68
C ASP A 633 17.76 -32.21 8.55
N ILE A 634 16.63 -31.56 8.82
CA ILE A 634 16.52 -30.41 9.71
C ILE A 634 15.35 -30.60 10.68
N PRO A 635 15.46 -30.12 11.94
CA PRO A 635 14.45 -30.32 12.97
C PRO A 635 13.33 -29.27 12.85
N ILE A 636 12.97 -28.94 11.61
CA ILE A 636 12.01 -27.92 11.22
C ILE A 636 10.97 -28.59 10.32
N PHE A 637 9.69 -28.40 10.64
CA PHE A 637 8.59 -28.86 9.81
C PHE A 637 7.69 -27.69 9.41
N VAL A 638 7.01 -27.80 8.28
CA VAL A 638 5.93 -26.89 7.91
C VAL A 638 4.64 -27.40 8.55
N SER A 639 4.13 -26.64 9.52
CA SER A 639 2.85 -26.89 10.20
C SER A 639 1.69 -26.85 9.19
N PRO A 640 0.58 -27.54 9.47
CA PRO A 640 -0.57 -27.52 8.57
C PRO A 640 -1.11 -26.10 8.42
N ALA A 641 -1.04 -25.60 7.19
CA ALA A 641 -1.36 -24.24 6.80
C ALA A 641 -2.23 -24.28 5.55
N ALA A 642 -3.53 -24.02 5.73
CA ALA A 642 -4.53 -24.08 4.67
C ALA A 642 -4.43 -22.89 3.69
N MET A 643 -4.96 -23.10 2.47
CA MET A 643 -5.16 -22.06 1.45
C MET A 643 -3.86 -21.41 0.95
N ALA A 644 -2.84 -22.20 0.66
CA ALA A 644 -1.55 -21.69 0.18
C ALA A 644 -1.67 -20.98 -1.20
N ARG A 645 -2.62 -21.38 -2.05
CA ARG A 645 -2.90 -20.74 -3.35
C ARG A 645 -3.40 -19.30 -3.24
N LEU A 646 -3.84 -18.85 -2.06
CA LEU A 646 -4.12 -17.42 -1.83
C LEU A 646 -2.85 -16.55 -1.93
N GLY A 647 -1.70 -17.08 -1.52
CA GLY A 647 -0.43 -16.38 -1.53
C GLY A 647 0.33 -16.52 -2.84
N HIS A 648 0.32 -17.70 -3.45
CA HIS A 648 1.01 -17.97 -4.71
C HIS A 648 0.43 -19.20 -5.43
N PRO A 649 0.38 -19.23 -6.78
CA PRO A 649 -0.16 -20.36 -7.55
C PRO A 649 0.48 -21.72 -7.25
N ASP A 650 1.78 -21.75 -6.90
CA ASP A 650 2.51 -22.98 -6.50
C ASP A 650 1.82 -23.75 -5.35
N GLY A 651 1.05 -23.05 -4.52
CA GLY A 651 0.23 -23.65 -3.46
C GLY A 651 1.00 -24.54 -2.48
N GLU A 652 0.31 -25.54 -1.94
CA GLU A 652 0.88 -26.49 -0.99
C GLU A 652 1.93 -27.42 -1.63
N GLN A 653 1.88 -27.63 -2.95
CA GLN A 653 2.90 -28.39 -3.68
C GLN A 653 4.24 -27.65 -3.76
N GLY A 654 4.24 -26.32 -3.91
CA GLY A 654 5.46 -25.52 -3.85
C GLY A 654 6.18 -25.64 -2.51
N ILE A 655 5.40 -25.71 -1.42
CA ILE A 655 5.92 -26.00 -0.08
C ILE A 655 6.52 -27.42 -0.03
N ALA A 656 5.83 -28.42 -0.60
CA ALA A 656 6.34 -29.80 -0.66
C ALA A 656 7.68 -29.87 -1.38
N GLN A 657 7.81 -29.21 -2.53
CA GLN A 657 9.05 -29.19 -3.30
C GLN A 657 10.20 -28.47 -2.58
N ALA A 658 9.89 -27.44 -1.77
CA ALA A 658 10.88 -26.76 -0.94
C ALA A 658 11.34 -27.66 0.23
N CYS A 659 10.40 -28.32 0.90
CA CYS A 659 10.69 -29.28 1.97
C CYS A 659 11.56 -30.44 1.47
N ALA A 660 11.30 -30.96 0.27
CA ALA A 660 12.11 -32.01 -0.37
C ALA A 660 13.58 -31.60 -0.53
N LYS A 661 13.83 -30.33 -0.89
CA LYS A 661 15.19 -29.81 -1.15
C LYS A 661 16.07 -29.73 0.10
N LEU A 662 15.46 -29.53 1.27
CA LEU A 662 16.17 -29.35 2.55
C LEU A 662 15.91 -30.47 3.56
N GLY A 663 15.21 -31.53 3.15
CA GLY A 663 14.85 -32.66 4.02
C GLY A 663 13.96 -32.29 5.20
N ALA A 664 13.08 -31.29 5.02
CA ALA A 664 12.10 -30.88 6.02
C ALA A 664 10.80 -31.69 5.89
N LEU A 665 10.04 -31.82 6.98
CA LEU A 665 8.71 -32.42 6.98
C LEU A 665 7.64 -31.39 6.58
N GLN A 666 6.64 -31.78 5.79
CA GLN A 666 5.41 -31.00 5.62
C GLN A 666 4.21 -31.76 6.21
N ILE A 667 3.42 -31.07 7.02
CA ILE A 667 2.10 -31.55 7.44
C ILE A 667 1.05 -30.87 6.56
N ILE A 668 0.35 -31.65 5.74
CA ILE A 668 -0.64 -31.14 4.79
C ILE A 668 -1.94 -30.85 5.53
N SER A 669 -2.52 -29.67 5.31
CA SER A 669 -3.81 -29.30 5.94
C SER A 669 -4.97 -30.07 5.31
N ASN A 670 -5.95 -30.46 6.14
CA ASN A 670 -7.24 -31.01 5.70
C ASN A 670 -7.95 -30.07 4.72
N ASN A 671 -7.76 -28.76 4.91
CA ASN A 671 -8.39 -27.68 4.17
C ASN A 671 -7.39 -27.00 3.22
N SER A 672 -6.47 -27.77 2.65
CA SER A 672 -5.53 -27.28 1.64
C SER A 672 -6.26 -26.84 0.36
N SER A 673 -5.69 -25.88 -0.35
CA SER A 673 -6.21 -25.43 -1.65
C SER A 673 -5.93 -26.40 -2.81
N MET A 674 -5.25 -27.51 -2.53
CA MET A 674 -4.88 -28.56 -3.47
C MET A 674 -5.27 -29.91 -2.88
N THR A 675 -5.58 -30.89 -3.72
CA THR A 675 -5.86 -32.26 -3.26
C THR A 675 -4.59 -32.92 -2.69
N PRO A 676 -4.71 -33.91 -1.78
CA PRO A 676 -3.56 -34.62 -1.22
C PRO A 676 -2.61 -35.15 -2.29
N GLU A 677 -3.15 -35.71 -3.38
CA GLU A 677 -2.42 -36.28 -4.50
C GLU A 677 -1.64 -35.22 -5.28
N GLN A 678 -2.23 -34.03 -5.48
CA GLN A 678 -1.54 -32.91 -6.13
C GLN A 678 -0.37 -32.39 -5.30
N VAL A 679 -0.54 -32.32 -3.97
CA VAL A 679 0.52 -31.83 -3.07
C VAL A 679 1.73 -32.75 -3.10
N ILE A 680 1.52 -34.07 -3.09
CA ILE A 680 2.62 -35.04 -3.10
C ILE A 680 3.10 -35.41 -4.51
N ALA A 681 2.50 -34.85 -5.57
CA ALA A 681 2.84 -35.22 -6.94
C ALA A 681 4.32 -34.92 -7.23
N GLY A 682 5.06 -35.97 -7.59
CA GLY A 682 6.50 -35.89 -7.85
C GLY A 682 7.39 -35.89 -6.60
N ALA A 683 6.83 -36.12 -5.40
CA ALA A 683 7.62 -36.25 -4.18
C ALA A 683 8.54 -37.49 -4.25
N PRO A 684 9.83 -37.35 -3.89
CA PRO A 684 10.73 -38.49 -3.71
C PRO A 684 10.18 -39.51 -2.71
N ALA A 685 10.57 -40.78 -2.85
CA ALA A 685 10.06 -41.88 -2.00
C ALA A 685 10.44 -41.72 -0.51
N ASP A 686 11.58 -41.09 -0.26
CA ASP A 686 12.13 -40.73 1.05
C ASP A 686 11.57 -39.40 1.60
N GLN A 687 10.80 -38.64 0.80
CA GLN A 687 10.08 -37.49 1.33
C GLN A 687 8.85 -37.94 2.12
N HIS A 688 8.71 -37.42 3.34
CA HIS A 688 7.66 -37.78 4.27
C HIS A 688 6.68 -36.63 4.52
N PHE A 689 5.41 -36.99 4.72
CA PHE A 689 4.33 -36.04 5.00
C PHE A 689 3.50 -36.48 6.21
N GLY A 690 2.93 -35.51 6.91
CA GLY A 690 1.80 -35.73 7.82
C GLY A 690 0.49 -35.30 7.17
N TRP A 691 -0.63 -35.93 7.53
CA TRP A 691 -1.95 -35.44 7.14
C TRP A 691 -2.68 -34.86 8.34
N GLN A 692 -3.00 -33.58 8.30
CA GLN A 692 -3.83 -32.96 9.33
C GLN A 692 -5.29 -33.33 9.13
N LEU A 693 -5.95 -33.79 10.18
CA LEU A 693 -7.35 -34.16 10.21
C LEU A 693 -8.15 -33.15 11.03
N TYR A 694 -9.22 -32.62 10.42
CA TYR A 694 -10.35 -32.04 11.14
C TYR A 694 -11.50 -33.03 11.06
N VAL A 695 -11.90 -33.56 12.21
CA VAL A 695 -13.04 -34.48 12.25
C VAL A 695 -14.30 -33.69 11.95
N GLN A 696 -15.01 -34.10 10.92
CA GLN A 696 -16.27 -33.50 10.48
C GLN A 696 -17.44 -34.03 11.33
N ASP A 697 -18.48 -33.21 11.52
CA ASP A 697 -19.75 -33.59 12.18
C ASP A 697 -20.29 -34.89 11.56
N GLU A 698 -20.30 -34.93 10.23
CA GLU A 698 -20.56 -36.15 9.48
C GLU A 698 -19.31 -37.03 9.42
N ARG A 699 -19.17 -37.93 10.41
CA ARG A 699 -17.99 -38.80 10.57
C ARG A 699 -17.59 -39.56 9.31
N LEU A 700 -18.56 -40.01 8.51
CA LEU A 700 -18.33 -40.73 7.27
C LEU A 700 -17.44 -39.96 6.27
N LYS A 701 -17.51 -38.62 6.24
CA LYS A 701 -16.63 -37.79 5.41
C LYS A 701 -15.17 -37.90 5.87
N SER A 702 -14.96 -37.92 7.18
CA SER A 702 -13.63 -38.09 7.79
C SER A 702 -13.07 -39.48 7.51
N GLU A 703 -13.93 -40.51 7.60
CA GLU A 703 -13.55 -41.92 7.33
C GLU A 703 -13.10 -42.10 5.87
N LYS A 704 -13.88 -41.60 4.91
CA LYS A 704 -13.51 -41.61 3.48
C LYS A 704 -12.21 -40.86 3.20
N MET A 705 -11.98 -39.73 3.88
CA MET A 705 -10.72 -39.00 3.76
C MET A 705 -9.54 -39.83 4.29
N ILE A 706 -9.68 -40.47 5.45
CA ILE A 706 -8.64 -41.35 6.00
C ILE A 706 -8.32 -42.50 5.02
N GLU A 707 -9.34 -43.12 4.44
CA GLU A 707 -9.17 -44.16 3.41
C GLU A 707 -8.42 -43.66 2.17
N ARG A 708 -8.69 -42.41 1.74
CA ARG A 708 -7.96 -41.75 0.65
C ARG A 708 -6.49 -41.56 1.02
N ILE A 709 -6.22 -41.09 2.23
CA ILE A 709 -4.85 -40.85 2.72
C ILE A 709 -4.04 -42.14 2.84
N HIS A 710 -4.66 -43.28 3.19
CA HIS A 710 -3.96 -44.58 3.22
C HIS A 710 -3.41 -45.02 1.87
N LYS A 711 -3.96 -44.51 0.76
CA LYS A 711 -3.46 -44.82 -0.58
C LYS A 711 -2.17 -44.06 -0.91
N LEU A 712 -1.73 -43.15 -0.04
CA LEU A 712 -0.59 -42.27 -0.25
C LEU A 712 0.60 -42.71 0.63
N PRO A 713 1.57 -43.47 0.10
CA PRO A 713 2.62 -44.11 0.91
C PRO A 713 3.59 -43.12 1.56
N ASN A 714 3.69 -41.89 1.05
CA ASN A 714 4.52 -40.84 1.60
C ASN A 714 3.91 -40.21 2.87
N VAL A 715 2.61 -40.38 3.13
CA VAL A 715 1.97 -39.90 4.36
C VAL A 715 2.23 -40.89 5.49
N LYS A 716 2.93 -40.46 6.53
CA LYS A 716 3.43 -41.32 7.62
C LYS A 716 2.60 -41.29 8.89
N PHE A 717 1.77 -40.27 9.10
CA PHE A 717 0.98 -40.12 10.32
C PHE A 717 -0.24 -39.23 10.13
N ILE A 718 -1.23 -39.38 11.01
CA ILE A 718 -2.39 -38.49 11.11
C ILE A 718 -2.15 -37.48 12.22
N CYS A 719 -2.24 -36.19 11.88
CA CYS A 719 -2.15 -35.06 12.80
C CYS A 719 -3.56 -34.59 13.17
N LEU A 720 -4.08 -35.02 14.32
CA LEU A 720 -5.43 -34.67 14.78
C LEU A 720 -5.40 -33.30 15.47
N THR A 721 -6.07 -32.30 14.89
CA THR A 721 -6.15 -30.95 15.47
C THR A 721 -7.26 -30.85 16.50
N LEU A 722 -6.94 -30.33 17.69
CA LEU A 722 -7.85 -30.26 18.85
C LEU A 722 -8.05 -28.84 19.41
N ASP A 723 -7.22 -27.87 19.04
CA ASP A 723 -7.21 -26.49 19.59
C ASP A 723 -8.21 -25.53 18.92
N ALA A 724 -9.03 -25.99 17.99
CA ALA A 724 -10.00 -25.17 17.28
C ALA A 724 -11.34 -25.90 17.03
N PRO A 725 -12.03 -26.37 18.10
CA PRO A 725 -13.37 -26.97 17.99
C PRO A 725 -14.43 -25.95 17.57
N VAL A 726 -14.15 -24.67 17.81
CA VAL A 726 -14.93 -23.52 17.35
C VAL A 726 -13.96 -22.56 16.64
N PRO A 727 -14.37 -21.91 15.54
CA PRO A 727 -13.52 -20.92 14.88
C PRO A 727 -13.21 -19.75 15.81
N GLY A 728 -11.93 -19.42 15.96
CA GLY A 728 -11.51 -18.18 16.62
C GLY A 728 -11.95 -16.93 15.84
N LYS A 729 -12.18 -15.84 16.56
CA LYS A 729 -12.65 -14.57 16.01
C LYS A 729 -11.49 -13.80 15.37
N ARG A 730 -11.44 -13.78 14.04
CA ARG A 730 -10.30 -13.22 13.29
C ARG A 730 -10.67 -11.90 12.63
N GLU A 731 -10.53 -10.81 13.39
CA GLU A 731 -11.07 -9.51 13.01
C GLU A 731 -10.52 -8.94 11.70
N HIS A 732 -9.24 -9.19 11.40
CA HIS A 732 -8.65 -8.78 10.11
C HIS A 732 -9.27 -9.51 8.91
N ASP A 733 -9.57 -10.81 9.05
CA ASP A 733 -10.20 -11.63 8.01
C ASP A 733 -11.68 -11.24 7.84
N GLU A 734 -12.40 -11.06 8.95
CA GLU A 734 -13.80 -10.60 8.94
C GLU A 734 -13.96 -9.21 8.31
N ARG A 735 -13.08 -8.27 8.67
CA ARG A 735 -13.11 -6.92 8.11
C ARG A 735 -12.85 -6.94 6.61
N GLU A 736 -11.90 -7.76 6.15
CA GLU A 736 -11.61 -7.86 4.72
C GLU A 736 -12.75 -8.57 3.96
N ALA A 737 -13.35 -9.60 4.54
CA ALA A 737 -14.54 -10.24 3.99
C ALA A 737 -15.75 -9.30 3.90
N GLN A 738 -15.94 -8.42 4.89
CA GLN A 738 -16.96 -7.37 4.83
C GLN A 738 -16.65 -6.36 3.72
N ASN A 739 -15.40 -5.93 3.59
CA ASN A 739 -14.97 -5.02 2.53
C ASN A 739 -15.21 -5.62 1.14
N ILE A 740 -14.90 -6.91 0.95
CA ILE A 740 -15.14 -7.64 -0.31
C ILE A 740 -16.64 -7.80 -0.52
N GLY A 741 -17.39 -8.28 0.48
CA GLY A 741 -18.84 -8.47 0.38
C GLY A 741 -19.62 -7.20 0.08
N ALA A 742 -19.14 -6.04 0.52
CA ALA A 742 -19.70 -4.73 0.16
C ALA A 742 -19.38 -4.28 -1.27
N LYS A 743 -18.35 -4.86 -1.90
CA LYS A 743 -17.94 -4.62 -3.29
C LYS A 743 -18.52 -5.62 -4.29
N LEU A 744 -19.14 -6.70 -3.81
CA LEU A 744 -19.73 -7.71 -4.68
C LEU A 744 -21.01 -7.19 -5.37
N PRO A 745 -21.38 -7.72 -6.55
CA PRO A 745 -22.41 -7.15 -7.42
C PRO A 745 -23.82 -7.11 -6.81
N ASN A 746 -24.14 -8.07 -5.93
CA ASN A 746 -25.45 -8.19 -5.29
C ASN A 746 -25.40 -8.06 -3.76
N PRO A 747 -25.02 -6.89 -3.20
CA PRO A 747 -24.94 -6.70 -1.75
C PRO A 747 -26.34 -6.65 -1.10
N SER A 748 -27.38 -6.31 -1.88
CA SER A 748 -28.78 -6.18 -1.46
C SER A 748 -29.51 -7.52 -1.33
N ALA A 749 -28.99 -8.62 -1.89
CA ALA A 749 -29.54 -9.96 -1.71
C ALA A 749 -29.56 -10.38 -0.21
N LEU A 750 -28.69 -9.78 0.62
CA LEU A 750 -28.68 -9.95 2.08
C LEU A 750 -29.89 -9.35 2.80
N LYS A 751 -30.51 -8.28 2.26
CA LYS A 751 -31.66 -7.61 2.89
C LYS A 751 -32.99 -8.34 2.69
N LYS A 752 -33.09 -9.23 1.69
CA LYS A 752 -34.30 -10.02 1.41
C LYS A 752 -34.40 -11.33 2.21
N ILE A 753 -33.40 -11.64 3.05
CA ILE A 753 -33.32 -12.90 3.84
C ILE A 753 -33.79 -12.67 5.29
N GLU A 754 -34.56 -11.62 5.59
CA GLU A 754 -35.16 -11.43 6.93
C GLU A 754 -36.28 -12.45 7.24
N ASN A 755 -36.76 -13.22 6.24
CA ASN A 755 -37.85 -14.19 6.42
C ASN A 755 -37.41 -15.66 6.49
N PHE A 756 -36.11 -15.96 6.63
CA PHE A 756 -35.65 -17.29 7.03
C PHE A 756 -35.26 -17.25 8.50
N SER A 757 -36.24 -17.54 9.36
CA SER A 757 -35.99 -17.85 10.77
C SER A 757 -35.19 -19.15 10.89
N ASP A 758 -34.47 -19.25 12.01
CA ASP A 758 -33.96 -20.48 12.63
C ASP A 758 -32.53 -20.93 12.28
N ALA A 759 -31.56 -20.15 12.79
CA ALA A 759 -30.50 -20.66 13.67
C ALA A 759 -29.80 -19.47 14.36
N GLU A 760 -30.09 -19.27 15.64
CA GLU A 760 -29.47 -18.27 16.49
C GLU A 760 -27.92 -18.41 16.46
N GLY A 761 -27.21 -17.30 16.18
CA GLY A 761 -25.76 -17.16 16.40
C GLY A 761 -24.87 -16.87 15.17
N ILE A 762 -25.35 -17.01 13.94
CA ILE A 762 -24.50 -16.87 12.73
C ILE A 762 -24.58 -15.45 12.13
N GLY A 763 -24.12 -14.46 12.90
CA GLY A 763 -23.81 -13.12 12.39
C GLY A 763 -22.48 -13.10 11.64
N GLY A 764 -22.42 -12.49 10.45
CA GLY A 764 -21.18 -12.21 9.71
C GLY A 764 -20.85 -13.17 8.57
N SER A 765 -21.26 -12.81 7.34
CA SER A 765 -20.98 -13.50 6.08
C SER A 765 -19.55 -13.23 5.55
N GLY A 766 -18.73 -14.28 5.32
CA GLY A 766 -17.67 -14.27 4.29
C GLY A 766 -16.19 -14.39 4.68
N ALA A 767 -15.82 -14.48 5.97
CA ALA A 767 -14.41 -14.66 6.37
C ALA A 767 -13.91 -16.06 5.99
N VAL A 768 -12.74 -16.16 5.34
CA VAL A 768 -12.17 -17.45 4.90
C VAL A 768 -12.05 -18.38 6.09
N GLY A 769 -11.68 -17.83 7.24
CA GLY A 769 -11.61 -18.58 8.47
C GLY A 769 -12.86 -19.26 8.92
N LYS A 770 -13.94 -18.52 9.08
CA LYS A 770 -15.18 -19.08 9.57
C LYS A 770 -15.71 -20.18 8.64
N ALA A 771 -15.53 -20.02 7.33
CA ALA A 771 -15.93 -21.00 6.33
C ALA A 771 -15.16 -22.33 6.44
N LEU A 772 -13.86 -22.30 6.71
CA LEU A 772 -13.03 -23.51 6.81
C LEU A 772 -13.34 -24.38 8.05
N PHE A 773 -13.99 -23.81 9.06
CA PHE A 773 -14.38 -24.52 10.29
C PHE A 773 -15.85 -24.93 10.29
N ALA A 774 -16.61 -24.60 9.24
CA ALA A 774 -17.99 -25.04 9.12
C ALA A 774 -18.06 -26.56 8.93
N GLY A 775 -18.84 -27.24 9.78
CA GLY A 775 -18.96 -28.70 9.78
C GLY A 775 -17.86 -29.44 10.54
N THR A 776 -16.92 -28.73 11.17
CA THR A 776 -15.94 -29.33 12.09
C THR A 776 -16.61 -29.66 13.42
N ALA A 777 -16.38 -30.87 13.92
CA ALA A 777 -17.09 -31.35 15.08
C ALA A 777 -16.51 -30.80 16.40
N PRO A 778 -17.35 -30.16 17.25
CA PRO A 778 -16.93 -29.63 18.54
C PRO A 778 -17.00 -30.68 19.67
N ASP A 779 -17.53 -31.88 19.41
CA ASP A 779 -17.85 -32.92 20.40
C ASP A 779 -16.70 -33.92 20.65
N LEU A 780 -15.48 -33.59 20.22
CA LEU A 780 -14.33 -34.49 20.34
C LEU A 780 -13.92 -34.64 21.81
N THR A 781 -13.94 -35.87 22.31
CA THR A 781 -13.45 -36.23 23.64
C THR A 781 -12.42 -37.34 23.59
N TRP A 782 -11.57 -37.45 24.61
CA TRP A 782 -10.63 -38.57 24.78
C TRP A 782 -11.34 -39.94 24.70
N LYS A 783 -12.54 -40.04 25.31
CA LYS A 783 -13.30 -41.29 25.43
C LYS A 783 -13.87 -41.80 24.10
N THR A 784 -14.32 -40.89 23.23
CA THR A 784 -15.02 -41.26 22.00
C THR A 784 -14.12 -41.19 20.77
N THR A 785 -13.24 -40.20 20.71
CA THR A 785 -12.51 -39.85 19.47
C THR A 785 -11.39 -40.83 19.16
N LEU A 786 -10.53 -41.15 20.14
CA LEU A 786 -9.39 -42.05 19.90
C LEU A 786 -9.83 -43.48 19.55
N PRO A 787 -10.81 -44.10 20.24
CA PRO A 787 -11.30 -45.41 19.85
C PRO A 787 -11.96 -45.45 18.48
N TRP A 788 -12.64 -44.37 18.07
CA TRP A 788 -13.16 -44.24 16.71
C TRP A 788 -12.01 -44.16 15.70
N LEU A 789 -11.06 -43.24 15.88
CA LEU A 789 -9.94 -43.06 14.95
C LEU A 789 -9.08 -44.33 14.83
N ALA A 790 -8.89 -45.08 15.93
CA ALA A 790 -8.20 -46.37 15.96
C ALA A 790 -8.79 -47.44 15.02
N LYS A 791 -10.11 -47.37 14.79
CA LYS A 791 -10.82 -48.29 13.88
C LYS A 791 -10.54 -47.96 12.43
N HIS A 792 -10.33 -46.68 12.12
CA HIS A 792 -10.19 -46.19 10.75
C HIS A 792 -8.75 -45.97 10.30
N THR A 793 -7.75 -45.95 11.21
CA THR A 793 -6.35 -45.83 10.82
C THR A 793 -5.40 -46.66 11.69
N LYS A 794 -4.32 -47.16 11.06
CA LYS A 794 -3.15 -47.77 11.73
C LYS A 794 -1.92 -46.88 11.69
N LEU A 795 -1.99 -45.75 10.98
CA LEU A 795 -0.92 -44.76 11.01
C LEU A 795 -0.77 -44.19 12.44
N PRO A 796 0.46 -43.87 12.87
CA PRO A 796 0.70 -43.11 14.09
C PRO A 796 -0.19 -41.87 14.18
N ILE A 797 -0.65 -41.56 15.40
CA ILE A 797 -1.42 -40.36 15.68
C ILE A 797 -0.52 -39.34 16.36
N VAL A 798 -0.56 -38.10 15.84
CA VAL A 798 0.04 -36.92 16.46
C VAL A 798 -1.08 -35.97 16.86
N LEU A 799 -1.20 -35.63 18.15
CA LEU A 799 -2.22 -34.67 18.60
C LEU A 799 -1.69 -33.25 18.50
N LYS A 800 -2.36 -32.38 17.75
CA LYS A 800 -1.99 -30.97 17.60
C LYS A 800 -2.93 -30.08 18.38
N GLY A 801 -2.36 -29.14 19.14
CA GLY A 801 -3.13 -28.16 19.90
C GLY A 801 -3.12 -28.37 21.40
N ILE A 802 -2.17 -29.18 21.89
CA ILE A 802 -1.97 -29.38 23.33
C ILE A 802 -1.40 -28.09 23.92
N GLN A 803 -2.05 -27.58 24.96
CA GLN A 803 -1.74 -26.28 25.58
C GLN A 803 -1.45 -26.37 27.07
N THR A 804 -1.60 -27.56 27.66
CA THR A 804 -1.40 -27.83 29.09
C THR A 804 -0.56 -29.10 29.29
N HIS A 805 0.12 -29.20 30.43
CA HIS A 805 0.90 -30.39 30.76
C HIS A 805 0.02 -31.59 31.14
N GLU A 806 -1.19 -31.35 31.65
CA GLU A 806 -2.17 -32.38 31.96
C GLU A 806 -2.59 -33.15 30.70
N ASP A 807 -2.92 -32.43 29.61
CA ASP A 807 -3.31 -33.07 28.35
C ASP A 807 -2.11 -33.76 27.67
N ALA A 808 -0.90 -33.24 27.84
CA ALA A 808 0.33 -33.91 27.37
C ALA A 808 0.57 -35.24 28.11
N TYR A 809 0.36 -35.25 29.44
CA TYR A 809 0.43 -36.47 30.23
C TYR A 809 -0.62 -37.48 29.80
N LEU A 810 -1.87 -37.05 29.64
CA LEU A 810 -2.96 -37.92 29.14
C LEU A 810 -2.63 -38.50 27.78
N ALA A 811 -2.15 -37.69 26.83
CA ALA A 811 -1.72 -38.17 25.51
C ALA A 811 -0.68 -39.30 25.61
N SER A 812 0.27 -39.18 26.53
CA SER A 812 1.34 -40.17 26.74
C SER A 812 0.83 -41.53 27.22
N LEU A 813 -0.34 -41.59 27.88
CA LEU A 813 -0.94 -42.83 28.37
C LEU A 813 -1.52 -43.69 27.24
N TYR A 814 -1.76 -43.10 26.06
CA TYR A 814 -2.29 -43.79 24.88
C TYR A 814 -1.19 -44.22 23.89
N ALA A 815 0.09 -44.15 24.29
CA ALA A 815 1.16 -44.79 23.54
C ALA A 815 0.94 -46.33 23.49
N PRO A 816 1.24 -47.03 22.37
CA PRO A 816 1.96 -46.55 21.18
C PRO A 816 1.06 -46.00 20.06
N GLN A 817 -0.25 -45.84 20.30
CA GLN A 817 -1.16 -45.33 19.27
C GLN A 817 -0.91 -43.84 19.01
N ILE A 818 -0.84 -43.04 20.08
CA ILE A 818 -0.33 -41.68 20.03
C ILE A 818 1.19 -41.77 20.13
N GLN A 819 1.90 -41.25 19.12
CA GLN A 819 3.37 -41.26 19.07
C GLN A 819 3.97 -39.87 19.16
N GLY A 820 3.14 -38.82 19.06
CA GLY A 820 3.61 -37.48 19.31
C GLY A 820 2.50 -36.49 19.65
N ILE A 821 2.92 -35.34 20.15
CA ILE A 821 2.07 -34.17 20.38
C ILE A 821 2.73 -32.92 19.76
N ILE A 822 1.92 -31.98 19.28
CA ILE A 822 2.36 -30.66 18.86
C ILE A 822 1.77 -29.63 19.83
N LEU A 823 2.65 -29.01 20.61
CA LEU A 823 2.32 -27.89 21.49
C LEU A 823 2.01 -26.67 20.63
N SER A 824 0.76 -26.21 20.69
CA SER A 824 0.20 -25.26 19.72
C SER A 824 -1.01 -24.56 20.31
N ASN A 825 -1.09 -23.24 20.16
CA ASN A 825 -2.33 -22.46 20.32
C ASN A 825 -2.87 -21.97 18.95
N HIS A 826 -2.66 -22.81 17.93
CA HIS A 826 -3.01 -22.55 16.55
C HIS A 826 -2.34 -21.30 15.95
N GLY A 827 -1.15 -20.94 16.44
CA GLY A 827 -0.47 -19.70 16.08
C GLY A 827 -1.21 -18.44 16.55
N GLY A 828 -1.92 -18.54 17.68
CA GLY A 828 -2.76 -17.49 18.26
C GLY A 828 -4.06 -17.25 17.49
N ARG A 829 -4.57 -18.22 16.72
CA ARG A 829 -5.75 -18.04 15.83
C ARG A 829 -7.07 -18.54 16.41
N ALA A 830 -7.01 -19.29 17.50
CA ALA A 830 -8.18 -19.85 18.18
C ALA A 830 -8.52 -19.00 19.41
N LEU A 831 -8.07 -19.42 20.60
CA LEU A 831 -8.22 -18.69 21.85
C LEU A 831 -7.10 -17.63 21.99
N ASP A 832 -7.46 -16.35 22.04
CA ASP A 832 -6.49 -15.30 22.41
C ASP A 832 -6.26 -15.30 23.92
N THR A 833 -5.10 -14.79 24.35
CA THR A 833 -4.54 -14.94 25.72
C THR A 833 -4.14 -16.36 26.14
N ALA A 834 -4.25 -17.34 25.24
CA ALA A 834 -3.65 -18.67 25.43
C ALA A 834 -2.12 -18.58 25.58
N PRO A 835 -1.51 -19.44 26.43
CA PRO A 835 -0.08 -19.41 26.67
C PRO A 835 0.72 -19.75 25.40
N PRO A 836 1.96 -19.27 25.29
CA PRO A 836 2.84 -19.67 24.21
C PRO A 836 3.28 -21.11 24.41
N SER A 837 3.43 -21.84 23.31
CA SER A 837 3.75 -23.27 23.34
C SER A 837 5.06 -23.61 24.06
N ILE A 838 5.99 -22.65 24.15
CA ILE A 838 7.24 -22.79 24.91
C ILE A 838 7.01 -22.82 26.43
N HIS A 839 5.95 -22.16 26.93
CA HIS A 839 5.52 -22.27 28.32
C HIS A 839 4.97 -23.66 28.60
N THR A 840 4.09 -24.17 27.73
CA THR A 840 3.59 -25.55 27.85
C THR A 840 4.73 -26.57 27.83
N LEU A 841 5.76 -26.35 27.01
CA LEU A 841 6.96 -27.22 27.00
C LEU A 841 7.69 -27.20 28.35
N LEU A 842 7.79 -26.03 28.99
CA LEU A 842 8.37 -25.90 30.33
C LEU A 842 7.50 -26.53 31.41
N GLU A 843 6.18 -26.43 31.32
CA GLU A 843 5.28 -27.12 32.23
C GLU A 843 5.46 -28.64 32.14
N ILE A 844 5.52 -29.20 30.93
CA ILE A 844 5.78 -30.63 30.75
C ILE A 844 7.13 -31.01 31.38
N ARG A 845 8.18 -30.21 31.18
CA ARG A 845 9.49 -30.42 31.82
C ARG A 845 9.43 -30.37 33.35
N LYS A 846 8.64 -29.47 33.92
CA LYS A 846 8.53 -29.25 35.37
C LYS A 846 7.68 -30.33 36.05
N TYR A 847 6.55 -30.68 35.45
CA TYR A 847 5.50 -31.47 36.10
C TYR A 847 5.44 -32.92 35.65
N VAL A 848 5.64 -33.19 34.35
CA VAL A 848 5.45 -34.54 33.75
C VAL A 848 6.57 -34.89 32.76
N PRO A 849 7.86 -34.87 33.18
CA PRO A 849 8.99 -35.10 32.29
C PRO A 849 8.99 -36.49 31.65
N GLU A 850 8.31 -37.49 32.23
CA GLU A 850 8.16 -38.83 31.66
C GLU A 850 7.44 -38.86 30.31
N VAL A 851 6.75 -37.78 29.91
CA VAL A 851 6.13 -37.66 28.59
C VAL A 851 7.18 -37.76 27.49
N PHE A 852 8.38 -37.17 27.69
CA PHE A 852 9.47 -37.18 26.71
C PHE A 852 10.04 -38.58 26.42
N ASP A 853 9.88 -39.53 27.35
CA ASP A 853 10.35 -40.91 27.18
C ASP A 853 9.35 -41.76 26.36
N ARG A 854 8.06 -41.38 26.38
CA ARG A 854 6.96 -42.16 25.80
C ARG A 854 6.67 -41.75 24.36
N ILE A 855 6.53 -40.46 24.12
CA ILE A 855 6.09 -39.89 22.85
C ILE A 855 6.95 -38.69 22.44
N ASP A 856 6.96 -38.36 21.15
CA ASP A 856 7.64 -37.17 20.66
C ASP A 856 6.86 -35.90 21.05
N VAL A 857 7.58 -34.88 21.53
CA VAL A 857 7.00 -33.55 21.78
C VAL A 857 7.51 -32.59 20.72
N TRP A 858 6.64 -32.07 19.87
CA TRP A 858 6.95 -31.03 18.89
C TRP A 858 6.28 -29.73 19.29
N ILE A 859 6.69 -28.62 18.68
CA ILE A 859 6.18 -27.29 19.03
C ILE A 859 5.95 -26.46 17.77
N ASP A 860 4.90 -25.66 17.74
CA ASP A 860 4.75 -24.59 16.75
C ASP A 860 4.32 -23.27 17.38
N GLY A 861 4.31 -22.21 16.56
CA GLY A 861 3.87 -20.88 16.96
C GLY A 861 5.02 -19.93 17.30
N GLY A 862 5.12 -18.83 16.53
CA GLY A 862 5.99 -17.70 16.86
C GLY A 862 7.49 -17.85 16.54
N ILE A 863 7.94 -18.98 15.99
CA ILE A 863 9.33 -19.18 15.56
C ILE A 863 9.71 -18.17 14.46
N LYS A 864 10.76 -17.38 14.68
CA LYS A 864 11.26 -16.37 13.73
C LYS A 864 12.77 -16.45 13.50
N ARG A 865 13.52 -17.12 14.37
CA ARG A 865 14.98 -17.26 14.28
C ARG A 865 15.43 -18.70 14.54
N GLY A 866 16.58 -19.07 14.00
CA GLY A 866 17.26 -20.35 14.29
C GLY A 866 17.61 -20.51 15.77
N THR A 867 17.81 -19.42 16.51
CA THR A 867 17.99 -19.49 17.98
C THR A 867 16.69 -19.90 18.69
N ASP A 868 15.51 -19.57 18.17
CA ASP A 868 14.23 -20.03 18.71
C ASP A 868 14.10 -21.55 18.54
N VAL A 869 14.51 -22.05 17.36
CA VAL A 869 14.60 -23.49 17.05
C VAL A 869 15.47 -24.19 18.10
N VAL A 870 16.71 -23.73 18.26
CA VAL A 870 17.67 -24.36 19.18
C VAL A 870 17.22 -24.28 20.64
N LYS A 871 16.56 -23.19 21.07
CA LYS A 871 16.00 -23.08 22.43
C LYS A 871 14.91 -24.13 22.68
N ALA A 872 13.98 -24.29 21.74
CA ALA A 872 12.93 -25.30 21.86
C ALA A 872 13.51 -26.72 21.91
N LEU A 873 14.48 -27.03 21.05
CA LEU A 873 15.17 -28.32 21.04
C LEU A 873 15.92 -28.59 22.35
N ALA A 874 16.63 -27.59 22.88
CA ALA A 874 17.30 -27.70 24.18
C ALA A 874 16.32 -27.91 25.35
N LEU A 875 15.08 -27.47 25.21
CA LEU A 875 14.00 -27.72 26.16
C LEU A 875 13.26 -29.05 25.92
N GLY A 876 13.67 -29.86 24.94
CA GLY A 876 13.15 -31.21 24.71
C GLY A 876 12.14 -31.34 23.58
N ALA A 877 11.86 -30.28 22.82
CA ALA A 877 11.13 -30.46 21.58
C ALA A 877 11.96 -31.31 20.61
N LYS A 878 11.33 -32.18 19.83
CA LYS A 878 12.00 -32.97 18.78
C LYS A 878 12.06 -32.28 17.43
N ALA A 879 11.10 -31.40 17.15
CA ALA A 879 11.06 -30.56 15.97
C ALA A 879 10.21 -29.31 16.22
N VAL A 880 10.44 -28.28 15.41
CA VAL A 880 9.71 -26.99 15.49
C VAL A 880 8.95 -26.68 14.19
N GLY A 881 7.74 -26.15 14.34
CA GLY A 881 6.79 -25.97 13.26
C GLY A 881 6.68 -24.53 12.77
N LEU A 882 6.60 -24.38 11.44
CA LEU A 882 6.40 -23.12 10.75
C LEU A 882 5.03 -23.09 10.06
N GLY A 883 4.17 -22.15 10.45
CA GLY A 883 2.92 -21.88 9.74
C GLY A 883 3.06 -20.67 8.81
N ARG A 884 2.89 -19.46 9.39
CA ARG A 884 2.94 -18.19 8.64
C ARG A 884 4.25 -17.99 7.88
N ALA A 885 5.39 -18.40 8.44
CA ALA A 885 6.69 -18.22 7.78
C ALA A 885 6.77 -18.95 6.44
N ALA A 886 6.21 -20.17 6.34
CA ALA A 886 6.14 -20.90 5.08
C ALA A 886 5.18 -20.23 4.09
N LEU A 887 3.99 -19.79 4.54
CA LEU A 887 3.02 -19.10 3.69
C LEU A 887 3.53 -17.75 3.17
N PHE A 888 4.23 -16.98 4.01
CA PHE A 888 4.86 -15.73 3.58
C PHE A 888 6.09 -15.98 2.70
N GLY A 889 6.90 -17.01 2.98
CA GLY A 889 7.95 -17.44 2.04
C GLY A 889 7.37 -17.74 0.65
N LEU A 890 6.28 -18.51 0.60
CA LEU A 890 5.57 -18.81 -0.63
C LEU A 890 5.03 -17.54 -1.31
N GLY A 891 4.44 -16.62 -0.54
CA GLY A 891 3.97 -15.33 -1.07
C GLY A 891 5.08 -14.38 -1.53
N ALA A 892 6.29 -14.51 -0.99
CA ALA A 892 7.44 -13.67 -1.34
C ALA A 892 8.11 -14.10 -2.67
N GLY A 893 8.11 -15.40 -2.99
CA GLY A 893 8.84 -15.90 -4.16
C GLY A 893 8.47 -17.31 -4.60
N GLY A 894 7.24 -17.77 -4.35
CA GLY A 894 6.80 -19.13 -4.64
C GLY A 894 7.65 -20.16 -3.90
N LYS A 895 7.87 -21.32 -4.53
CA LYS A 895 8.75 -22.38 -4.00
C LYS A 895 10.10 -21.85 -3.52
N GLU A 896 10.78 -21.00 -4.29
CA GLU A 896 12.12 -20.51 -3.94
C GLU A 896 12.10 -19.61 -2.70
N GLY A 897 10.99 -18.91 -2.45
CA GLY A 897 10.83 -18.17 -1.20
C GLY A 897 10.65 -19.06 0.03
N VAL A 898 9.99 -20.23 -0.11
CA VAL A 898 9.93 -21.22 0.96
C VAL A 898 11.30 -21.86 1.21
N VAL A 899 12.04 -22.19 0.14
CA VAL A 899 13.43 -22.67 0.23
C VAL A 899 14.27 -21.67 1.02
N ARG A 900 14.19 -20.38 0.68
CA ARG A 900 14.94 -19.34 1.37
C ARG A 900 14.56 -19.22 2.85
N THR A 901 13.28 -19.28 3.19
CA THR A 901 12.80 -19.26 4.59
C THR A 901 13.42 -20.40 5.41
N LEU A 902 13.40 -21.62 4.87
CA LEU A 902 13.95 -22.80 5.55
C LEU A 902 15.49 -22.75 5.61
N ASP A 903 16.14 -22.27 4.56
CA ASP A 903 17.60 -22.13 4.49
C ASP A 903 18.13 -21.12 5.52
N ILE A 904 17.47 -19.96 5.67
CA ILE A 904 17.79 -18.98 6.71
C ILE A 904 17.74 -19.62 8.10
N LEU A 905 16.64 -20.31 8.42
CA LEU A 905 16.48 -20.92 9.74
C LEU A 905 17.46 -22.05 9.98
N LYS A 906 17.75 -22.86 8.96
CA LYS A 906 18.79 -23.91 9.01
C LYS A 906 20.14 -23.29 9.32
N ALA A 907 20.57 -22.30 8.55
CA ALA A 907 21.85 -21.63 8.73
C ALA A 907 21.98 -20.95 10.11
N GLU A 908 20.92 -20.27 10.56
CA GLU A 908 20.89 -19.66 11.89
C GLU A 908 20.94 -20.72 13.02
N ALA A 909 20.23 -21.84 12.87
CA ALA A 909 20.21 -22.91 13.87
C ALA A 909 21.56 -23.63 13.95
N GLU A 910 22.15 -23.97 12.82
CA GLU A 910 23.49 -24.56 12.74
C GLU A 910 24.56 -23.63 13.33
N THR A 911 24.49 -22.33 13.04
CA THR A 911 25.39 -21.33 13.63
C THR A 911 25.22 -21.29 15.15
N CYS A 912 23.97 -21.30 15.62
CA CYS A 912 23.66 -21.31 17.05
C CYS A 912 24.17 -22.59 17.74
N MET A 913 24.01 -23.77 17.14
CA MET A 913 24.54 -25.03 17.66
C MET A 913 26.07 -25.00 17.77
N ARG A 914 26.77 -24.55 16.72
CA ARG A 914 28.22 -24.39 16.73
C ARG A 914 28.69 -23.42 17.82
N LEU A 915 28.02 -22.29 17.98
CA LEU A 915 28.34 -21.31 19.04
C LEU A 915 28.02 -21.81 20.45
N LEU A 916 27.09 -22.76 20.60
CA LEU A 916 26.85 -23.46 21.86
C LEU A 916 27.88 -24.56 22.16
N GLY A 917 28.70 -24.94 21.16
CA GLY A 917 29.60 -26.08 21.25
C GLY A 917 28.86 -27.41 21.17
N VAL A 918 27.90 -27.51 20.25
CA VAL A 918 27.06 -28.69 20.02
C VAL A 918 27.18 -29.15 18.57
N GLU A 919 27.55 -30.41 18.37
CA GLU A 919 27.66 -31.00 17.03
C GLU A 919 26.31 -31.53 16.55
N LYS A 920 25.62 -32.30 17.40
CA LYS A 920 24.35 -32.98 17.05
C LYS A 920 23.17 -32.44 17.85
N VAL A 921 21.97 -32.42 17.25
CA VAL A 921 20.74 -31.98 17.93
C VAL A 921 20.48 -32.72 19.24
N GLU A 922 20.80 -34.02 19.29
CA GLU A 922 20.60 -34.87 20.47
C GLU A 922 21.44 -34.45 21.69
N GLU A 923 22.51 -33.67 21.47
CA GLU A 923 23.35 -33.14 22.54
C GLU A 923 22.75 -31.89 23.18
N LEU A 924 21.75 -31.26 22.55
CA LEU A 924 21.03 -30.12 23.12
C LEU A 924 20.25 -30.56 24.36
N GLY A 925 20.11 -29.64 25.31
CA GLY A 925 19.52 -29.92 26.61
C GLY A 925 19.54 -28.71 27.53
N LEU A 926 18.94 -28.83 28.72
CA LEU A 926 18.71 -27.71 29.65
C LEU A 926 19.98 -26.93 30.00
N ARG A 927 21.16 -27.56 30.00
CA ARG A 927 22.44 -26.88 30.26
C ARG A 927 22.75 -25.76 29.27
N HIS A 928 22.19 -25.79 28.06
CA HIS A 928 22.46 -24.82 26.98
C HIS A 928 21.52 -23.61 27.01
N VAL A 929 20.54 -23.58 27.91
CA VAL A 929 19.56 -22.50 28.02
C VAL A 929 19.41 -22.03 29.47
N ASN A 930 18.94 -20.79 29.65
CA ASN A 930 18.49 -20.25 30.93
C ASN A 930 17.06 -19.72 30.76
N THR A 931 16.14 -20.35 31.48
CA THR A 931 14.69 -20.12 31.41
C THR A 931 14.13 -19.37 32.61
N ARG A 932 14.99 -18.99 33.56
CA ARG A 932 14.58 -18.42 34.85
C ARG A 932 13.64 -17.21 34.73
N ALA A 933 13.78 -16.42 33.67
CA ALA A 933 12.93 -15.25 33.44
C ALA A 933 11.46 -15.59 33.18
N ILE A 934 11.20 -16.75 32.56
CA ILE A 934 9.84 -17.18 32.14
C ILE A 934 9.27 -18.30 33.01
N GLU A 935 10.07 -18.92 33.88
CA GLU A 935 9.61 -19.93 34.84
C GLU A 935 8.56 -19.42 35.84
N ARG A 936 8.50 -18.11 36.06
CA ARG A 936 7.46 -17.48 36.89
C ARG A 936 6.15 -17.25 36.13
N ASP A 937 6.19 -17.33 34.80
CA ASP A 937 5.08 -17.01 33.89
C ASP A 937 4.38 -18.27 33.38
N ILE A 938 4.82 -19.47 33.81
CA ILE A 938 4.13 -20.74 33.58
C ILE A 938 3.15 -21.03 34.72
N PHE A 939 2.18 -21.91 34.48
CA PHE A 939 1.24 -22.32 35.52
C PHE A 939 1.98 -22.87 36.75
N ASP A 940 1.59 -22.43 37.96
CA ASP A 940 2.20 -22.81 39.24
C ASP A 940 1.17 -23.45 40.20
N GLY A 941 0.21 -24.21 39.65
CA GLY A 941 -0.93 -24.77 40.39
C GLY A 941 -0.61 -25.73 41.54
N GLU A 942 -1.67 -26.34 42.10
CA GLU A 942 -1.55 -27.22 43.27
C GLU A 942 -0.64 -28.44 43.01
N ALA A 943 0.21 -28.80 43.98
CA ALA A 943 1.10 -29.96 43.86
C ALA A 943 0.30 -31.28 43.83
N GLY A 944 0.62 -32.18 42.90
CA GLY A 944 0.04 -33.53 42.84
C GLY A 944 -1.31 -33.63 42.11
N VAL A 945 -1.67 -32.63 41.30
CA VAL A 945 -2.84 -32.67 40.41
C VAL A 945 -2.81 -33.89 39.49
N GLU A 946 -1.64 -34.42 39.14
CA GLU A 946 -1.52 -35.64 38.32
C GLU A 946 -2.03 -36.89 39.06
N ARG A 947 -1.77 -37.01 40.37
CA ARG A 947 -2.34 -38.08 41.23
C ARG A 947 -3.85 -37.93 41.38
N SER A 948 -4.33 -36.71 41.58
CA SER A 948 -5.77 -36.40 41.68
C SER A 948 -6.51 -36.67 40.35
N LEU A 949 -5.90 -36.32 39.22
CA LEU A 949 -6.38 -36.65 37.87
C LEU A 949 -6.41 -38.16 37.67
N LEU A 950 -5.33 -38.88 38.03
CA LEU A 950 -5.29 -40.34 37.97
C LEU A 950 -6.40 -41.01 38.80
N GLU A 951 -6.66 -40.53 40.02
CA GLU A 951 -7.75 -41.07 40.86
C GLU A 951 -9.14 -40.73 40.34
N LYS A 952 -9.36 -39.49 39.88
CA LYS A 952 -10.65 -39.06 39.30
C LYS A 952 -10.92 -39.71 37.93
N LEU A 953 -9.88 -39.99 37.15
CA LEU A 953 -9.97 -40.71 35.86
C LEU A 953 -10.20 -42.20 36.06
N LYS A 954 -9.56 -42.84 37.04
CA LYS A 954 -9.90 -44.24 37.41
C LYS A 954 -11.35 -44.40 37.88
N ALA A 955 -11.97 -43.34 38.40
CA ALA A 955 -13.37 -43.33 38.77
C ALA A 955 -14.34 -43.02 37.60
N LYS A 956 -13.83 -42.65 36.41
CA LYS A 956 -14.64 -42.26 35.23
C LYS A 956 -14.26 -42.96 33.90
N LEU A 957 -13.17 -43.73 33.88
CA LEU A 957 -12.93 -44.86 32.98
C LEU A 957 -13.74 -46.06 33.49
#